data_AF-A0A524HU23-F1
#
_entry.id   AF-A0A524HU23-F1
#
_cell.length_a   1.000
_cell.length_b   1.000
_cell.length_c   1.000
_cell.angle_alpha   90.00
_cell.angle_beta   90.00
_cell.angle_gamma   90.00
#
_symmetry.space_group_name_H-M   'P 1'
#
loop_
_entity.id
_entity.type
_entity.pdbx_description
1 polymer ?
#
loop_
_entity_poly.entity_id
_entity_poly.type
_entity_poly.pdbx_seq_one_letter_code
_entity_poly.pdbx_strand_id
1 'polypeptide(L)'
;MTGTLTDLTPAFQSVLKRHADRLDLDLIQRAWAFSASAHRGQKRMSGEDFISHSIAVAMILADQLLDSTSIAAALLHDVVEDSNVHLEDIAKGFGPEVTAIVDGLTKISHLTFRSTTEEQVENYRKFLLSIAKDARVIIIKLADRLHNMRTLEFLSREQQERIATETREIYAPLAHRFGMAGVKAELEDLAFKFLETEDYNKLSAQLAESQAERDDAIKRLKEPLERELERAGIEGFEITGRSKHLWSIHQKITRRNKPLDEIYDLTALRVLVRTVPDCYHVLEIIHHTWTPIQERIKDYIASPKSNAYQSLHTTIFGPGGQLFEVQIRTEDMHRTAEYGIAAHWVYKETGDRDELDHALGWFRQLLELQQDAQGPEEFLEFLKVDLYQDEIFVFTPEGDVKRLPKGATPIDFAFHVHTEVGLRCQGAKINGRIAPLHRELRNGETVEILTSQSARPSRDWLSHVHTARARHKIRAWIRQEEESVSHDLGREIIARELRRRRLSPPNADRMDEAAEGLGLANGKQLEVAVGRGDVPIGQLIRALFPDLPSEAVKEPKPTMVGRVIDRIRLGRGIRIQGVDGLMVRYAQCCQPVPGDPVVGYVTQGRGISIHRADCPNLLTLSTTDRRVEIDWQEVEGEAFAVRLALAGEDRRGLYADIMQAISQTGTNIQSADIHTKDGTVFGTIFVEVDNLPHLGKVLKAVRKVKGVTDVERREAPSPN
;
A
#
# COMPACT_ATOMS: atom_id res chain seq x y z
N MET A 1 10.96 53.72 -23.62
CA MET A 1 11.19 52.52 -22.79
C MET A 1 10.38 52.66 -21.50
N THR A 2 9.07 52.55 -21.64
CA THR A 2 8.06 52.64 -20.58
C THR A 2 6.93 51.75 -21.03
N GLY A 3 7.08 50.44 -20.87
CA GLY A 3 5.95 49.52 -21.00
C GLY A 3 5.13 49.72 -19.74
N THR A 4 4.09 50.53 -19.80
CA THR A 4 3.13 50.67 -18.72
C THR A 4 2.37 49.35 -18.55
N LEU A 5 1.85 49.07 -17.35
CA LEU A 5 0.96 47.93 -17.02
C LEU A 5 -0.25 47.73 -17.97
N THR A 6 -0.43 48.58 -18.99
CA THR A 6 -1.58 48.69 -19.90
C THR A 6 -1.88 47.48 -20.77
N ASP A 7 -0.92 46.58 -21.01
CA ASP A 7 -1.14 45.41 -21.89
C ASP A 7 -1.51 44.12 -21.14
N LEU A 8 -1.54 44.14 -19.81
CA LEU A 8 -2.06 43.05 -18.98
C LEU A 8 -3.59 43.08 -18.99
N THR A 9 -4.25 41.91 -18.94
CA THR A 9 -5.72 41.88 -18.81
C THR A 9 -6.15 42.67 -17.55
N PRO A 10 -7.25 43.44 -17.61
CA PRO A 10 -7.71 44.25 -16.46
C PRO A 10 -7.90 43.43 -15.18
N ALA A 11 -8.30 42.16 -15.32
CA ALA A 11 -8.45 41.22 -14.23
C ALA A 11 -7.10 40.90 -13.55
N PHE A 12 -6.05 40.61 -14.33
CA PHE A 12 -4.73 40.32 -13.78
C PHE A 12 -4.10 41.54 -13.10
N GLN A 13 -4.28 42.74 -13.68
CA GLN A 13 -3.86 43.98 -13.04
C GLN A 13 -4.57 44.22 -11.70
N SER A 14 -5.86 43.88 -11.60
CA SER A 14 -6.62 44.03 -10.34
C SER A 14 -6.06 43.12 -9.25
N VAL A 15 -5.74 41.87 -9.57
CA VAL A 15 -5.16 40.91 -8.63
C VAL A 15 -3.76 41.34 -8.20
N LEU A 16 -2.89 41.71 -9.15
CA LEU A 16 -1.55 42.21 -8.83
C LEU A 16 -1.57 43.48 -7.98
N LYS A 17 -2.53 44.39 -8.23
CA LYS A 17 -2.69 45.62 -7.42
C LYS A 17 -3.13 45.34 -5.99
N ARG A 18 -3.93 44.29 -5.73
CA ARG A 18 -4.31 43.89 -4.37
C ARG A 18 -3.12 43.39 -3.54
N HIS A 19 -2.03 43.00 -4.20
CA HIS A 19 -0.84 42.43 -3.58
C HIS A 19 0.45 43.17 -3.95
N ALA A 20 0.32 44.42 -4.43
CA ALA A 20 1.44 45.21 -4.94
C ALA A 20 2.52 45.48 -3.88
N ASP A 21 2.15 45.49 -2.60
CA ASP A 21 3.07 45.75 -1.48
C ASP A 21 4.07 44.60 -1.26
N ARG A 22 3.77 43.40 -1.80
CA ARG A 22 4.58 42.18 -1.65
C ARG A 22 5.19 41.66 -2.95
N LEU A 23 4.65 42.07 -4.09
CA LEU A 23 5.05 41.52 -5.39
C LEU A 23 6.02 42.44 -6.12
N ASP A 24 7.10 41.88 -6.65
CA ASP A 24 7.97 42.52 -7.64
C ASP A 24 7.24 42.57 -8.99
N LEU A 25 6.50 43.66 -9.20
CA LEU A 25 5.74 43.91 -10.41
C LEU A 25 6.64 44.01 -11.66
N ASP A 26 7.88 44.48 -11.51
CA ASP A 26 8.82 44.61 -12.63
C ASP A 26 9.28 43.23 -13.11
N LEU A 27 9.57 42.31 -12.18
CA LEU A 27 9.88 40.91 -12.51
C LEU A 27 8.72 40.24 -13.27
N ILE A 28 7.51 40.35 -12.75
CA ILE A 28 6.30 39.74 -13.35
C ILE A 28 6.04 40.33 -14.73
N GLN A 29 6.19 41.64 -14.89
CA GLN A 29 5.98 42.31 -16.17
C GLN A 29 7.02 41.90 -17.21
N ARG A 30 8.31 41.75 -16.82
CA ARG A 30 9.35 41.22 -17.71
C ARG A 30 9.04 39.78 -18.13
N ALA A 31 8.59 38.93 -17.20
CA ALA A 31 8.24 37.54 -17.48
C ALA A 31 7.06 37.45 -18.45
N TRP A 32 6.03 38.28 -18.25
CA TRP A 32 4.89 38.39 -19.17
C TRP A 32 5.33 38.82 -20.57
N ALA A 33 6.13 39.90 -20.68
CA ALA A 33 6.57 40.41 -21.98
C ALA A 33 7.42 39.37 -22.74
N PHE A 34 8.25 38.63 -22.01
CA PHE A 34 9.06 37.55 -22.57
C PHE A 34 8.18 36.40 -23.07
N SER A 35 7.24 35.91 -22.25
CA SER A 35 6.26 34.88 -22.62
C SER A 35 5.41 35.30 -23.84
N ALA A 36 4.93 36.54 -23.86
CA ALA A 36 4.17 37.12 -24.98
C ALA A 36 4.97 37.17 -26.29
N SER A 37 6.26 37.43 -26.18
CA SER A 37 7.15 37.42 -27.34
C SER A 37 7.44 36.01 -27.85
N ALA A 38 7.60 35.04 -26.94
CA ALA A 38 7.92 33.66 -27.26
C ALA A 38 6.75 32.92 -27.92
N HIS A 39 5.52 33.12 -27.43
CA HIS A 39 4.32 32.50 -27.97
C HIS A 39 3.62 33.33 -29.07
N ARG A 40 4.30 34.34 -29.63
CA ARG A 40 3.71 35.22 -30.63
C ARG A 40 3.26 34.43 -31.87
N GLY A 41 1.97 34.50 -32.20
CA GLY A 41 1.39 33.81 -33.34
C GLY A 41 0.96 32.36 -33.07
N GLN A 42 1.10 31.88 -31.83
CA GLN A 42 0.61 30.57 -31.41
C GLN A 42 -0.81 30.68 -30.84
N LYS A 43 -1.68 29.75 -31.24
CA LYS A 43 -3.07 29.66 -30.76
C LYS A 43 -3.34 28.31 -30.12
N ARG A 44 -4.17 28.28 -29.07
CA ARG A 44 -4.66 27.03 -28.48
C ARG A 44 -5.73 26.39 -29.38
N MET A 45 -6.07 25.14 -29.09
CA MET A 45 -7.18 24.43 -29.73
C MET A 45 -8.55 25.12 -29.55
N SER A 46 -8.71 25.92 -28.49
CA SER A 46 -9.89 26.77 -28.26
C SER A 46 -9.97 27.99 -29.18
N GLY A 47 -8.89 28.31 -29.92
CA GLY A 47 -8.78 29.49 -30.79
C GLY A 47 -8.24 30.76 -30.12
N GLU A 48 -8.06 30.73 -28.78
CA GLU A 48 -7.44 31.81 -28.01
C GLU A 48 -5.91 31.84 -28.19
N ASP A 49 -5.31 33.00 -27.92
CA ASP A 49 -3.86 33.17 -27.91
C ASP A 49 -3.24 32.34 -26.77
N PHE A 50 -2.13 31.65 -27.04
CA PHE A 50 -1.52 30.72 -26.08
C PHE A 50 -1.19 31.37 -24.72
N ILE A 51 -0.84 32.66 -24.72
CA ILE A 51 -0.57 33.43 -23.50
C ILE A 51 -1.76 33.53 -22.54
N SER A 52 -3.01 33.35 -23.01
CA SER A 52 -4.19 33.37 -22.13
C SER A 52 -4.09 32.31 -21.04
N HIS A 53 -3.52 31.15 -21.38
CA HIS A 53 -3.27 30.06 -20.43
C HIS A 53 -2.26 30.46 -19.36
N SER A 54 -1.07 30.92 -19.75
CA SER A 54 -0.01 31.28 -18.81
C SER A 54 -0.46 32.42 -17.87
N ILE A 55 -1.25 33.37 -18.38
CA ILE A 55 -1.86 34.42 -17.55
C ILE A 55 -2.88 33.82 -16.58
N ALA A 56 -3.74 32.90 -17.02
CA ALA A 56 -4.74 32.30 -16.14
C ALA A 56 -4.10 31.44 -15.03
N VAL A 57 -3.01 30.73 -15.33
CA VAL A 57 -2.23 30.01 -14.31
C VAL A 57 -1.58 30.98 -13.34
N ALA A 58 -0.97 32.06 -13.83
CA ALA A 58 -0.41 33.12 -12.99
C ALA A 58 -1.47 33.81 -12.12
N MET A 59 -2.70 33.97 -12.61
CA MET A 59 -3.83 34.49 -11.83
C MET A 59 -4.22 33.55 -10.70
N ILE A 60 -4.33 32.25 -10.97
CA ILE A 60 -4.62 31.24 -9.93
C ILE A 60 -3.56 31.30 -8.83
N LEU A 61 -2.28 31.40 -9.19
CA LEU A 61 -1.17 31.46 -8.24
C LEU A 61 -1.10 32.78 -7.47
N ALA A 62 -1.46 33.90 -8.12
CA ALA A 62 -1.56 35.20 -7.47
C ALA A 62 -2.70 35.26 -6.45
N ASP A 63 -3.86 34.63 -6.75
CA ASP A 63 -4.96 34.48 -5.79
C ASP A 63 -4.58 33.55 -4.61
N GLN A 64 -3.67 32.59 -4.84
CA GLN A 64 -3.07 31.74 -3.81
C GLN A 64 -1.94 32.44 -3.02
N LEU A 65 -1.68 33.72 -3.31
CA LEU A 65 -0.72 34.61 -2.64
C LEU A 65 0.76 34.23 -2.80
N LEU A 66 1.13 33.45 -3.82
CA LEU A 66 2.53 33.03 -3.99
C LEU A 66 3.48 34.20 -4.32
N ASP A 67 4.77 33.94 -4.12
CA ASP A 67 5.88 34.85 -4.35
C ASP A 67 6.04 35.24 -5.84
N SER A 68 6.71 36.36 -6.09
CA SER A 68 6.91 36.89 -7.44
C SER A 68 7.66 35.94 -8.35
N THR A 69 8.59 35.14 -7.79
CA THR A 69 9.34 34.11 -8.50
C THR A 69 8.40 33.00 -9.02
N SER A 70 7.44 32.53 -8.22
CA SER A 70 6.44 31.53 -8.66
C SER A 70 5.54 32.07 -9.76
N ILE A 71 5.08 33.31 -9.63
CA ILE A 71 4.22 33.95 -10.65
C ILE A 71 5.00 34.13 -11.96
N ALA A 72 6.26 34.57 -11.88
CA ALA A 72 7.14 34.68 -13.05
C ALA A 72 7.40 33.31 -13.70
N ALA A 73 7.70 32.28 -12.90
CA ALA A 73 7.89 30.92 -13.40
C ALA A 73 6.64 30.36 -14.08
N ALA A 74 5.44 30.65 -13.55
CA ALA A 74 4.18 30.24 -14.16
C ALA A 74 3.90 30.94 -15.50
N LEU A 75 4.29 32.21 -15.66
CA LEU A 75 4.21 32.89 -16.95
C LEU A 75 5.16 32.27 -17.99
N LEU A 76 6.25 31.65 -17.53
CA LEU A 76 7.34 31.11 -18.35
C LEU A 76 7.29 29.57 -18.50
N HIS A 77 6.37 28.87 -17.84
CA HIS A 77 6.46 27.41 -17.68
C HIS A 77 6.43 26.64 -19.02
N ASP A 78 5.58 27.05 -19.95
CA ASP A 78 5.46 26.42 -21.28
C ASP A 78 6.36 27.06 -22.34
N VAL A 79 7.11 28.11 -22.00
CA VAL A 79 7.95 28.83 -22.97
C VAL A 79 9.06 27.93 -23.51
N VAL A 80 9.64 27.07 -22.67
CA VAL A 80 10.73 26.17 -23.09
C VAL A 80 10.23 25.01 -23.95
N GLU A 81 8.98 24.59 -23.76
CA GLU A 81 8.41 23.42 -24.45
C GLU A 81 7.81 23.80 -25.81
N ASP A 82 7.09 24.91 -25.85
CA ASP A 82 6.30 25.32 -27.00
C ASP A 82 6.95 26.44 -27.82
N SER A 83 8.16 26.89 -27.47
CA SER A 83 8.91 27.90 -28.23
C SER A 83 10.38 27.54 -28.43
N ASN A 84 11.10 28.33 -29.23
CA ASN A 84 12.54 28.14 -29.51
C ASN A 84 13.45 28.70 -28.40
N VAL A 85 12.94 28.90 -27.19
CA VAL A 85 13.69 29.46 -26.06
C VAL A 85 14.34 28.33 -25.25
N HIS A 86 15.60 28.50 -24.86
CA HIS A 86 16.31 27.53 -24.03
C HIS A 86 16.36 27.97 -22.55
N LEU A 87 16.60 27.00 -21.65
CA LEU A 87 16.74 27.26 -20.21
C LEU A 87 17.86 28.27 -19.89
N GLU A 88 18.91 28.34 -20.72
CA GLU A 88 19.99 29.33 -20.59
C GLU A 88 19.50 30.77 -20.78
N ASP A 89 18.50 30.99 -21.63
CA ASP A 89 17.93 32.32 -21.88
C ASP A 89 17.10 32.78 -20.68
N ILE A 90 16.37 31.84 -20.06
CA ILE A 90 15.64 32.09 -18.81
C ILE A 90 16.62 32.40 -17.68
N ALA A 91 17.74 31.66 -17.57
CA ALA A 91 18.75 31.90 -16.54
C ALA A 91 19.37 33.29 -16.65
N LYS A 92 19.64 33.77 -17.87
CA LYS A 92 20.17 35.12 -18.11
C LYS A 92 19.15 36.22 -17.81
N GLY A 93 17.86 35.99 -18.07
CA GLY A 93 16.81 37.00 -17.91
C GLY A 93 16.23 37.11 -16.49
N PHE A 94 16.11 35.97 -15.79
CA PHE A 94 15.30 35.83 -14.58
C PHE A 94 16.04 35.18 -13.39
N GLY A 95 17.28 34.73 -13.60
CA GLY A 95 18.13 34.18 -12.54
C GLY A 95 17.93 32.68 -12.27
N PRO A 96 18.76 32.09 -11.39
CA PRO A 96 18.84 30.65 -11.20
C PRO A 96 17.59 30.03 -10.55
N GLU A 97 16.87 30.80 -9.74
CA GLU A 97 15.70 30.31 -9.01
C GLU A 97 14.51 30.05 -9.93
N VAL A 98 14.13 31.02 -10.76
CA VAL A 98 13.09 30.87 -11.79
C VAL A 98 13.45 29.74 -12.76
N THR A 99 14.73 29.66 -13.19
CA THR A 99 15.18 28.59 -14.08
C THR A 99 15.05 27.21 -13.47
N ALA A 100 15.37 27.04 -12.18
CA ALA A 100 15.24 25.76 -11.51
C ALA A 100 13.78 25.28 -11.44
N ILE A 101 12.85 26.22 -11.20
CA ILE A 101 11.41 25.92 -11.18
C ILE A 101 10.91 25.56 -12.59
N VAL A 102 11.26 26.36 -13.61
CA VAL A 102 10.85 26.09 -15.00
C VAL A 102 11.45 24.79 -15.53
N ASP A 103 12.73 24.50 -15.28
CA ASP A 103 13.36 23.19 -15.60
C ASP A 103 12.66 22.04 -14.87
N GLY A 104 12.25 22.28 -13.61
CA GLY A 104 11.45 21.34 -12.83
C GLY A 104 10.10 21.02 -13.49
N LEU A 105 9.44 22.03 -14.07
CA LEU A 105 8.13 21.94 -14.73
C LEU A 105 8.21 21.31 -16.12
N THR A 106 9.24 21.63 -16.91
CA THR A 106 9.37 21.15 -18.29
C THR A 106 9.69 19.66 -18.36
N LYS A 107 10.44 19.16 -17.36
CA LYS A 107 10.65 17.72 -17.20
C LYS A 107 9.36 16.93 -16.94
N ILE A 108 8.27 17.62 -16.58
CA ILE A 108 6.97 17.02 -16.29
C ILE A 108 6.12 16.90 -17.55
N SER A 109 6.05 17.90 -18.43
CA SER A 109 5.12 17.82 -19.57
C SER A 109 5.57 16.83 -20.64
N HIS A 110 6.86 16.46 -20.66
CA HIS A 110 7.37 15.34 -21.45
C HIS A 110 6.96 13.94 -20.93
N LEU A 111 6.09 13.84 -19.92
CA LEU A 111 5.38 12.61 -19.50
C LEU A 111 4.45 12.11 -20.62
N THR A 112 5.02 11.61 -21.71
CA THR A 112 4.29 10.93 -22.76
C THR A 112 3.99 9.50 -22.32
N PHE A 113 2.71 9.20 -22.08
CA PHE A 113 2.16 7.86 -21.77
C PHE A 113 2.39 6.80 -22.87
N ARG A 114 3.22 7.10 -23.88
CA ARG A 114 3.47 6.24 -25.05
C ARG A 114 4.76 5.42 -24.95
N SER A 115 5.61 5.66 -23.94
CA SER A 115 6.84 4.89 -23.76
C SER A 115 6.66 3.67 -22.83
N THR A 116 7.67 2.81 -22.82
CA THR A 116 7.76 1.61 -21.96
C THR A 116 7.50 1.96 -20.49
N THR A 117 6.98 1.02 -19.71
CA THR A 117 6.70 1.18 -18.28
C THR A 117 7.92 1.69 -17.49
N GLU A 118 9.13 1.38 -17.94
CA GLU A 118 10.40 1.87 -17.37
C GLU A 118 10.62 3.38 -17.57
N GLU A 119 10.41 3.91 -18.78
CA GLU A 119 10.59 5.35 -19.05
C GLU A 119 9.57 6.20 -18.29
N GLN A 120 8.35 5.70 -18.11
CA GLN A 120 7.33 6.39 -17.32
C GLN A 120 7.78 6.56 -15.87
N VAL A 121 8.36 5.53 -15.27
CA VAL A 121 8.83 5.59 -13.88
C VAL A 121 10.02 6.51 -13.70
N GLU A 122 10.96 6.54 -14.64
CA GLU A 122 12.07 7.50 -14.55
C GLU A 122 11.61 8.95 -14.74
N ASN A 123 10.57 9.18 -15.53
CA ASN A 123 9.97 10.51 -15.63
C ASN A 123 9.22 10.89 -14.34
N TYR A 124 8.47 9.96 -13.74
CA TYR A 124 7.88 10.19 -12.40
C TYR A 124 8.96 10.45 -11.36
N ARG A 125 10.07 9.73 -11.39
CA ARG A 125 11.20 9.94 -10.47
C ARG A 125 11.77 11.35 -10.60
N LYS A 126 12.05 11.79 -11.84
CA LYS A 126 12.55 13.15 -12.10
C LYS A 126 11.55 14.19 -11.60
N PHE A 127 10.25 13.98 -11.84
CA PHE A 127 9.19 14.82 -11.31
C PHE A 127 9.21 14.91 -9.78
N LEU A 128 9.24 13.77 -9.09
CA LEU A 128 9.28 13.72 -7.63
C LEU A 128 10.56 14.34 -7.04
N LEU A 129 11.70 14.17 -7.70
CA LEU A 129 12.96 14.81 -7.33
C LEU A 129 12.92 16.33 -7.50
N SER A 130 12.23 16.84 -8.52
CA SER A 130 12.02 18.28 -8.71
C SER A 130 11.18 18.87 -7.58
N ILE A 131 10.11 18.19 -7.16
CA ILE A 131 9.27 18.58 -6.01
C ILE A 131 10.07 18.57 -4.71
N ALA A 132 10.90 17.54 -4.49
CA ALA A 132 11.71 17.42 -3.29
C ALA A 132 12.74 18.54 -3.15
N LYS A 133 13.18 19.13 -4.27
CA LYS A 133 14.05 20.30 -4.29
C LYS A 133 13.28 21.60 -4.07
N ASP A 134 12.11 21.73 -4.69
CA ASP A 134 11.27 22.92 -4.57
C ASP A 134 9.77 22.58 -4.70
N ALA A 135 9.02 22.81 -3.62
CA ALA A 135 7.58 22.56 -3.58
C ALA A 135 6.77 23.52 -4.49
N ARG A 136 7.34 24.65 -4.93
CA ARG A 136 6.66 25.56 -5.87
C ARG A 136 6.38 24.90 -7.22
N VAL A 137 7.23 23.93 -7.62
CA VAL A 137 7.06 23.17 -8.87
C VAL A 137 5.70 22.44 -8.90
N ILE A 138 5.31 21.76 -7.81
CA ILE A 138 4.02 21.05 -7.78
C ILE A 138 2.85 22.02 -7.69
N ILE A 139 2.98 23.13 -6.98
CA ILE A 139 1.91 24.12 -6.84
C ILE A 139 1.59 24.74 -8.21
N ILE A 140 2.62 25.13 -8.97
CA ILE A 140 2.47 25.63 -10.34
C ILE A 140 1.86 24.55 -11.23
N LYS A 141 2.31 23.29 -11.14
CA LYS A 141 1.77 22.21 -11.97
C LYS A 141 0.31 21.88 -11.65
N LEU A 142 -0.11 21.98 -10.38
CA LEU A 142 -1.50 21.82 -9.99
C LEU A 142 -2.38 22.97 -10.50
N ALA A 143 -1.87 24.21 -10.51
CA ALA A 143 -2.56 25.35 -11.09
C ALA A 143 -2.69 25.24 -12.62
N ASP A 144 -1.63 24.82 -13.31
CA ASP A 144 -1.64 24.46 -14.74
C ASP A 144 -2.70 23.38 -15.02
N ARG A 145 -2.63 22.25 -14.29
CA ARG A 145 -3.60 21.15 -14.45
C ARG A 145 -5.04 21.60 -14.18
N LEU A 146 -5.27 22.44 -13.18
CA LEU A 146 -6.58 22.98 -12.86
C LEU A 146 -7.13 23.82 -14.02
N HIS A 147 -6.31 24.72 -14.58
CA HIS A 147 -6.72 25.49 -15.73
C HIS A 147 -7.00 24.60 -16.95
N ASN A 148 -6.16 23.59 -17.21
CA ASN A 148 -6.38 22.65 -18.30
C ASN A 148 -7.68 21.86 -18.14
N MET A 149 -8.04 21.46 -16.92
CA MET A 149 -9.33 20.83 -16.62
C MET A 149 -10.52 21.77 -16.83
N ARG A 150 -10.38 23.06 -16.52
CA ARG A 150 -11.42 24.08 -16.79
C ARG A 150 -11.69 24.26 -18.29
N THR A 151 -10.65 24.14 -19.13
CA THR A 151 -10.74 24.29 -20.59
C THR A 151 -10.79 22.96 -21.35
N LEU A 152 -11.09 21.85 -20.67
CA LEU A 152 -10.94 20.50 -21.23
C LEU A 152 -11.98 20.18 -22.33
N GLU A 153 -13.07 20.93 -22.39
CA GLU A 153 -14.18 20.74 -23.33
C GLU A 153 -13.82 20.88 -24.82
N PHE A 154 -12.73 21.56 -25.15
CA PHE A 154 -12.28 21.78 -26.54
C PHE A 154 -11.45 20.62 -27.10
N LEU A 155 -11.10 19.62 -26.30
CA LEU A 155 -10.30 18.46 -26.73
C LEU A 155 -11.16 17.29 -27.22
N SER A 156 -10.54 16.31 -27.88
CA SER A 156 -11.24 15.09 -28.28
C SER A 156 -11.64 14.27 -27.04
N ARG A 157 -12.70 13.46 -27.16
CA ARG A 157 -13.20 12.63 -26.05
C ARG A 157 -12.14 11.71 -25.44
N GLU A 158 -11.28 11.11 -26.27
CA GLU A 158 -10.17 10.27 -25.82
C GLU A 158 -9.16 11.06 -24.96
N GLN A 159 -8.85 12.30 -25.36
CA GLN A 159 -7.98 13.18 -24.59
C GLN A 159 -8.65 13.63 -23.29
N GLN A 160 -9.95 13.94 -23.32
CA GLN A 160 -10.72 14.31 -22.13
C GLN A 160 -10.71 13.19 -21.09
N GLU A 161 -11.05 11.95 -21.48
CA GLU A 161 -11.09 10.79 -20.59
C GLU A 161 -9.70 10.49 -20.00
N ARG A 162 -8.65 10.55 -20.83
CA ARG A 162 -7.26 10.34 -20.37
C ARG A 162 -6.83 11.40 -19.34
N ILE A 163 -7.01 12.68 -19.65
CA ILE A 163 -6.61 13.80 -18.77
C ILE A 163 -7.43 13.81 -17.49
N ALA A 164 -8.73 13.52 -17.57
CA ALA A 164 -9.60 13.45 -16.39
C ALA A 164 -9.25 12.25 -15.49
N THR A 165 -8.94 11.09 -16.07
CA THR A 165 -8.47 9.90 -15.32
C THR A 165 -7.16 10.21 -14.61
N GLU A 166 -6.18 10.76 -15.31
CA GLU A 166 -4.90 11.19 -14.74
C GLU A 166 -5.10 12.20 -13.59
N THR A 167 -6.01 13.16 -13.79
CA THR A 167 -6.35 14.18 -12.78
C THR A 167 -6.92 13.56 -11.52
N ARG A 168 -7.90 12.65 -11.67
CA ARG A 168 -8.53 11.96 -10.55
C ARG A 168 -7.55 11.03 -9.83
N GLU A 169 -6.72 10.32 -10.59
CA GLU A 169 -5.86 9.29 -10.02
C GLU A 169 -4.56 9.79 -9.40
N ILE A 170 -4.07 10.96 -9.85
CA ILE A 170 -2.74 11.44 -9.50
C ILE A 170 -2.81 12.85 -8.92
N TYR A 171 -3.31 13.83 -9.69
CA TYR A 171 -3.23 15.23 -9.29
C TYR A 171 -4.16 15.59 -8.12
N ALA A 172 -5.37 15.04 -8.05
CA ALA A 172 -6.27 15.26 -6.92
C ALA A 172 -5.73 14.67 -5.59
N PRO A 173 -5.22 13.42 -5.55
CA PRO A 173 -4.51 12.90 -4.38
C PRO A 173 -3.26 13.72 -4.00
N LEU A 174 -2.48 14.18 -4.98
CA LEU A 174 -1.35 15.06 -4.71
C LEU A 174 -1.80 16.38 -4.08
N ALA A 175 -2.80 17.06 -4.66
CA ALA A 175 -3.36 18.28 -4.08
C ALA A 175 -3.85 18.07 -2.63
N HIS A 176 -4.46 16.92 -2.34
CA HIS A 176 -4.85 16.55 -0.98
C HIS A 176 -3.65 16.48 -0.02
N ARG A 177 -2.58 15.82 -0.44
CA ARG A 177 -1.33 15.65 0.33
C ARG A 177 -0.64 16.98 0.60
N PHE A 178 -0.68 17.92 -0.34
CA PHE A 178 -0.16 19.28 -0.15
C PHE A 178 -1.08 20.21 0.64
N GLY A 179 -2.24 19.72 1.12
CA GLY A 179 -3.22 20.51 1.87
C GLY A 179 -4.04 21.48 1.02
N MET A 180 -3.95 21.37 -0.31
CA MET A 180 -4.67 22.24 -1.26
C MET A 180 -6.10 21.73 -1.47
N ALA A 181 -6.94 21.80 -0.43
CA ALA A 181 -8.27 21.20 -0.44
C ALA A 181 -9.21 21.85 -1.47
N GLY A 182 -9.08 23.15 -1.71
CA GLY A 182 -9.88 23.86 -2.72
C GLY A 182 -9.56 23.37 -4.13
N VAL A 183 -8.26 23.31 -4.47
CA VAL A 183 -7.78 22.79 -5.76
C VAL A 183 -8.18 21.33 -5.96
N LYS A 184 -7.99 20.49 -4.93
CA LYS A 184 -8.41 19.08 -4.96
C LYS A 184 -9.89 18.96 -5.33
N ALA A 185 -10.74 19.67 -4.61
CA ALA A 185 -12.18 19.55 -4.77
C ALA A 185 -12.64 19.96 -6.18
N GLU A 186 -12.05 21.03 -6.72
CA GLU A 186 -12.35 21.48 -8.08
C GLU A 186 -11.83 20.49 -9.14
N LEU A 187 -10.62 19.94 -8.97
CA LEU A 187 -10.09 18.89 -9.85
C LEU A 187 -10.96 17.63 -9.84
N GLU A 188 -11.46 17.22 -8.67
CA GLU A 188 -12.35 16.07 -8.52
C GLU A 188 -13.71 16.30 -9.19
N ASP A 189 -14.32 17.47 -9.00
CA ASP A 189 -15.61 17.81 -9.63
C ASP A 189 -15.47 17.93 -11.16
N LEU A 190 -14.38 18.51 -11.65
CA LEU A 190 -14.10 18.58 -13.09
C LEU A 190 -13.83 17.19 -13.66
N ALA A 191 -13.06 16.33 -12.97
CA ALA A 191 -12.84 14.96 -13.42
C ALA A 191 -14.15 14.17 -13.45
N PHE A 192 -15.01 14.33 -12.44
CA PHE A 192 -16.34 13.72 -12.37
C PHE A 192 -17.23 14.17 -13.55
N LYS A 193 -17.19 15.45 -13.94
CA LYS A 193 -17.92 15.98 -15.11
C LYS A 193 -17.58 15.24 -16.40
N PHE A 194 -16.30 14.94 -16.64
CA PHE A 194 -15.84 14.35 -17.91
C PHE A 194 -15.82 12.81 -17.91
N LEU A 195 -15.63 12.18 -16.75
CA LEU A 195 -15.61 10.71 -16.65
C LEU A 195 -17.01 10.11 -16.49
N GLU A 196 -17.86 10.75 -15.68
CA GLU A 196 -19.19 10.27 -15.33
C GLU A 196 -20.27 11.35 -15.61
N THR A 197 -20.31 11.85 -16.85
CA THR A 197 -21.15 13.00 -17.25
C THR A 197 -22.65 12.88 -16.92
N GLU A 198 -23.24 11.68 -17.07
CA GLU A 198 -24.66 11.50 -16.78
C GLU A 198 -24.99 11.69 -15.29
N ASP A 199 -24.15 11.12 -14.42
CA ASP A 199 -24.36 11.17 -12.97
C ASP A 199 -24.05 12.57 -12.43
N TYR A 200 -23.04 13.24 -13.00
CA TYR A 200 -22.77 14.66 -12.75
C TYR A 200 -24.00 15.52 -13.06
N ASN A 201 -24.57 15.38 -14.26
CA ASN A 201 -25.72 16.19 -14.69
C ASN A 201 -26.97 15.92 -13.84
N LYS A 202 -27.25 14.65 -13.50
CA LYS A 202 -28.35 14.29 -12.61
C LYS A 202 -28.19 14.93 -11.23
N LEU A 203 -27.01 14.79 -10.62
CA LEU A 203 -26.74 15.32 -9.29
C LEU A 203 -26.76 16.85 -9.27
N SER A 204 -26.20 17.50 -10.29
CA SER A 204 -26.22 18.95 -10.43
C SER A 204 -27.65 19.49 -10.58
N ALA A 205 -28.52 18.80 -11.31
CA ALA A 205 -29.92 19.19 -11.47
C ALA A 205 -30.70 19.07 -10.15
N GLN A 206 -30.53 17.96 -9.42
CA GLN A 206 -31.16 17.74 -8.12
C GLN A 206 -30.70 18.76 -7.05
N LEU A 207 -29.42 19.13 -7.06
CA LEU A 207 -28.92 20.18 -6.17
C LEU A 207 -29.49 21.56 -6.53
N ALA A 208 -29.63 21.87 -7.82
CA ALA A 208 -30.20 23.14 -8.27
C ALA A 208 -31.66 23.30 -7.84
N GLU A 209 -32.45 22.22 -7.87
CA GLU A 209 -33.85 22.22 -7.43
C GLU A 209 -34.00 22.49 -5.92
N SER A 210 -33.11 21.93 -5.10
CA SER A 210 -33.10 22.10 -3.63
C SER A 210 -32.32 23.31 -3.14
N GLN A 211 -31.75 24.13 -4.03
CA GLN A 211 -30.86 25.23 -3.67
C GLN A 211 -31.56 26.32 -2.83
N ALA A 212 -32.77 26.72 -3.23
CA ALA A 212 -33.51 27.78 -2.54
C ALA A 212 -33.89 27.40 -1.10
N GLU A 213 -34.30 26.16 -0.88
CA GLU A 213 -34.63 25.65 0.46
C GLU A 213 -33.40 25.60 1.37
N ARG A 214 -32.25 25.20 0.80
CA ARG A 214 -30.98 25.16 1.53
C ARG A 214 -30.49 26.55 1.91
N ASP A 215 -30.58 27.52 1.00
CA ASP A 215 -30.15 28.89 1.26
C ASP A 215 -31.01 29.56 2.34
N ASP A 216 -32.33 29.31 2.35
CA ASP A 216 -33.22 29.76 3.42
C ASP A 216 -32.89 29.08 4.76
N ALA A 217 -32.59 27.79 4.74
CA ALA A 217 -32.18 27.04 5.94
C ALA A 217 -30.86 27.56 6.53
N ILE A 218 -29.87 27.88 5.68
CA ILE A 218 -28.60 28.51 6.09
C ILE A 218 -28.89 29.89 6.68
N LYS A 219 -29.75 30.69 6.06
CA LYS A 219 -30.08 32.04 6.54
C LYS A 219 -30.74 32.01 7.92
N ARG A 220 -31.67 31.08 8.16
CA ARG A 220 -32.34 30.89 9.46
C ARG A 220 -31.37 30.48 10.58
N LEU A 221 -30.26 29.82 10.24
CA LEU A 221 -29.21 29.48 11.21
C LEU A 221 -28.20 30.62 11.39
N LYS A 222 -27.89 31.32 10.30
CA LYS A 222 -26.93 32.43 10.25
C LYS A 222 -27.39 33.62 11.09
N GLU A 223 -28.61 34.13 10.88
CA GLU A 223 -29.07 35.37 11.55
C GLU A 223 -29.13 35.28 13.10
N PRO A 224 -29.56 34.16 13.73
CA PRO A 224 -29.43 34.01 15.18
C PRO A 224 -27.99 33.94 15.64
N LEU A 225 -27.14 33.20 14.91
CA LEU A 225 -25.73 33.05 15.28
C LEU A 225 -24.99 34.39 15.23
N GLU A 226 -25.16 35.19 14.17
CA GLU A 226 -24.55 36.53 14.07
C GLU A 226 -24.94 37.41 15.26
N ARG A 227 -26.21 37.41 15.67
CA ARG A 227 -26.69 38.18 16.82
C ARG A 227 -26.08 37.73 18.14
N GLU A 228 -25.91 36.43 18.36
CA GLU A 228 -25.27 35.94 19.59
C GLU A 228 -23.76 36.22 19.60
N LEU A 229 -23.08 36.14 18.45
CA LEU A 229 -21.67 36.51 18.33
C LEU A 229 -21.42 38.00 18.59
N GLU A 230 -22.30 38.88 18.07
CA GLU A 230 -22.25 40.32 18.33
C GLU A 230 -22.46 40.63 19.82
N ARG A 231 -23.41 39.96 20.49
CA ARG A 231 -23.65 40.12 21.93
C ARG A 231 -22.48 39.65 22.79
N ALA A 232 -21.78 38.62 22.35
CA ALA A 232 -20.58 38.11 23.01
C ALA A 232 -19.35 39.03 22.83
N GLY A 233 -19.44 40.05 21.97
CA GLY A 233 -18.35 40.99 21.71
C GLY A 233 -17.26 40.42 20.80
N ILE A 234 -17.54 39.39 20.01
CA ILE A 234 -16.59 38.87 19.02
C ILE A 234 -16.62 39.80 17.81
N GLU A 235 -15.51 40.48 17.54
CA GLU A 235 -15.37 41.38 16.39
C GLU A 235 -14.67 40.68 15.20
N GLY A 236 -15.13 40.99 13.99
CA GLY A 236 -14.48 40.51 12.76
C GLY A 236 -14.68 39.02 12.50
N PHE A 237 -15.91 38.53 12.68
CA PHE A 237 -16.30 37.20 12.25
C PHE A 237 -16.93 37.22 10.85
N GLU A 238 -16.82 36.13 10.11
CA GLU A 238 -17.50 35.94 8.84
C GLU A 238 -18.24 34.60 8.85
N ILE A 239 -19.56 34.63 8.60
CA ILE A 239 -20.39 33.44 8.50
C ILE A 239 -20.79 33.20 7.05
N THR A 240 -20.31 32.10 6.48
CA THR A 240 -20.59 31.70 5.10
C THR A 240 -21.26 30.33 5.05
N GLY A 241 -22.23 30.20 4.14
CA GLY A 241 -22.77 28.90 3.76
C GLY A 241 -21.74 28.14 2.93
N ARG A 242 -21.47 26.88 3.29
CA ARG A 242 -20.58 26.00 2.54
C ARG A 242 -21.42 24.95 1.79
N SER A 243 -21.38 24.99 0.47
CA SER A 243 -21.85 23.88 -0.36
C SER A 243 -20.81 22.75 -0.37
N LYS A 244 -21.29 21.50 -0.37
CA LYS A 244 -20.45 20.32 -0.58
C LYS A 244 -20.25 20.10 -2.08
N HIS A 245 -19.04 19.73 -2.44
CA HIS A 245 -18.63 19.40 -3.81
C HIS A 245 -19.39 18.17 -4.35
N LEU A 246 -19.65 18.15 -5.64
CA LEU A 246 -20.51 17.16 -6.29
C LEU A 246 -19.92 15.75 -6.16
N TRP A 247 -18.62 15.60 -6.39
CA TRP A 247 -17.91 14.33 -6.25
C TRP A 247 -18.00 13.77 -4.83
N SER A 248 -17.84 14.63 -3.82
CA SER A 248 -17.95 14.22 -2.41
C SER A 248 -19.37 13.74 -2.06
N ILE A 249 -20.39 14.35 -2.65
CA ILE A 249 -21.79 13.92 -2.49
C ILE A 249 -22.00 12.58 -3.19
N HIS A 250 -21.53 12.45 -4.44
CA HIS A 250 -21.59 11.21 -5.21
C HIS A 250 -20.94 10.04 -4.46
N GLN A 251 -19.71 10.22 -3.95
CA GLN A 251 -19.05 9.20 -3.12
C GLN A 251 -19.86 8.81 -1.87
N LYS A 252 -20.55 9.75 -1.23
CA LYS A 252 -21.41 9.46 -0.06
C LYS A 252 -22.64 8.65 -0.45
N ILE A 253 -23.27 8.98 -1.57
CA ILE A 253 -24.41 8.23 -2.14
C ILE A 253 -23.97 6.79 -2.41
N THR A 254 -22.86 6.60 -3.13
CA THR A 254 -22.35 5.27 -3.48
C THR A 254 -21.92 4.46 -2.26
N ARG A 255 -21.16 5.05 -1.32
CA ARG A 255 -20.65 4.33 -0.14
C ARG A 255 -21.75 3.94 0.85
N ARG A 256 -22.77 4.78 1.01
CA ARG A 256 -23.86 4.54 1.98
C ARG A 256 -25.07 3.86 1.37
N ASN A 257 -25.13 3.77 0.04
CA ASN A 257 -26.25 3.24 -0.72
C ASN A 257 -27.60 3.85 -0.29
N LYS A 258 -27.62 5.19 -0.14
CA LYS A 258 -28.78 5.97 0.31
C LYS A 258 -29.13 7.06 -0.72
N PRO A 259 -30.42 7.37 -0.93
CA PRO A 259 -30.83 8.46 -1.81
C PRO A 259 -30.37 9.82 -1.27
N LEU A 260 -30.29 10.82 -2.15
CA LEU A 260 -29.83 12.18 -1.81
C LEU A 260 -30.62 12.79 -0.64
N ASP A 261 -31.93 12.52 -0.59
CA ASP A 261 -32.86 13.06 0.42
C ASP A 261 -32.55 12.61 1.85
N GLU A 262 -31.87 11.47 2.01
CA GLU A 262 -31.43 10.95 3.32
C GLU A 262 -30.03 11.45 3.72
N ILE A 263 -29.37 12.23 2.86
CA ILE A 263 -28.08 12.85 3.17
C ILE A 263 -28.34 14.15 3.90
N TYR A 264 -28.60 14.06 5.21
CA TYR A 264 -28.79 15.22 6.10
C TYR A 264 -27.57 16.15 6.22
N ASP A 265 -26.45 15.78 5.60
CA ASP A 265 -25.15 16.42 5.75
C ASP A 265 -24.81 17.28 4.52
N LEU A 266 -25.78 17.71 3.72
CA LEU A 266 -25.52 18.51 2.51
C LEU A 266 -25.23 19.98 2.82
N THR A 267 -25.76 20.48 3.94
CA THR A 267 -25.70 21.87 4.35
C THR A 267 -24.68 22.06 5.46
N ALA A 268 -23.64 22.85 5.19
CA ALA A 268 -22.61 23.17 6.17
C ALA A 268 -22.49 24.68 6.35
N LEU A 269 -22.16 25.11 7.56
CA LEU A 269 -21.89 26.49 7.90
C LEU A 269 -20.40 26.63 8.22
N ARG A 270 -19.78 27.70 7.74
CA ARG A 270 -18.39 28.05 8.05
C ARG A 270 -18.39 29.36 8.82
N VAL A 271 -17.72 29.36 9.97
CA VAL A 271 -17.50 30.55 10.80
C VAL A 271 -16.00 30.83 10.82
N LEU A 272 -15.63 31.99 10.29
CA LEU A 272 -14.27 32.51 10.34
C LEU A 272 -14.17 33.53 11.46
N VAL A 273 -13.09 33.46 12.24
CA VAL A 273 -12.78 34.40 13.32
C VAL A 273 -11.31 34.82 13.25
N ARG A 274 -10.91 35.78 14.08
CA ARG A 274 -9.53 36.27 14.11
C ARG A 274 -8.60 35.39 14.93
N THR A 275 -9.03 34.94 16.10
CA THR A 275 -8.14 34.25 17.05
C THR A 275 -8.61 32.83 17.38
N VAL A 276 -7.67 31.99 17.84
CA VAL A 276 -7.97 30.62 18.27
C VAL A 276 -8.90 30.60 19.51
N PRO A 277 -8.72 31.45 20.53
CA PRO A 277 -9.68 31.54 21.63
C PRO A 277 -11.11 31.82 21.14
N ASP A 278 -11.27 32.70 20.14
CA ASP A 278 -12.59 33.00 19.57
C ASP A 278 -13.21 31.76 18.92
N CYS A 279 -12.42 30.84 18.35
CA CYS A 279 -12.96 29.60 17.78
C CYS A 279 -13.67 28.76 18.85
N TYR A 280 -13.07 28.64 20.04
CA TYR A 280 -13.66 27.90 21.15
C TYR A 280 -14.85 28.64 21.76
N HIS A 281 -14.81 29.97 21.82
CA HIS A 281 -15.92 30.79 22.28
C HIS A 281 -17.14 30.66 21.34
N VAL A 282 -16.93 30.67 20.02
CA VAL A 282 -17.98 30.40 19.03
C VAL A 282 -18.56 28.99 19.21
N LEU A 283 -17.71 27.99 19.47
CA LEU A 283 -18.16 26.62 19.71
C LEU A 283 -19.10 26.54 20.94
N GLU A 284 -18.73 27.23 22.02
CA GLU A 284 -19.54 27.34 23.24
C GLU A 284 -20.91 27.98 22.95
N ILE A 285 -20.93 29.12 22.25
CA ILE A 285 -22.18 29.81 21.88
C ILE A 285 -23.09 28.88 21.06
N ILE A 286 -22.51 28.15 20.11
CA ILE A 286 -23.27 27.20 19.28
C ILE A 286 -23.86 26.07 20.13
N HIS A 287 -23.09 25.49 21.06
CA HIS A 287 -23.56 24.40 21.92
C HIS A 287 -24.56 24.84 22.99
N HIS A 288 -24.54 26.11 23.39
CA HIS A 288 -25.56 26.70 24.26
C HIS A 288 -26.88 26.95 23.51
N THR A 289 -26.80 27.32 22.22
CA THR A 289 -27.97 27.69 21.42
C THR A 289 -28.63 26.47 20.76
N TRP A 290 -27.85 25.48 20.34
CA TRP A 290 -28.32 24.27 19.67
C TRP A 290 -27.70 23.01 20.28
N THR A 291 -28.50 21.95 20.35
CA THR A 291 -28.04 20.65 20.89
C THR A 291 -27.01 20.01 19.95
N PRO A 292 -25.77 19.73 20.42
CA PRO A 292 -24.76 19.06 19.62
C PRO A 292 -24.88 17.54 19.66
N ILE A 293 -24.34 16.87 18.63
CA ILE A 293 -24.14 15.42 18.61
C ILE A 293 -22.74 15.11 19.11
N GLN A 294 -22.64 14.56 20.32
CA GLN A 294 -21.37 14.32 21.02
C GLN A 294 -20.31 13.58 20.17
N GLU A 295 -20.71 12.51 19.47
CA GLU A 295 -19.81 11.68 18.66
C GLU A 295 -19.27 12.38 17.39
N ARG A 296 -19.82 13.56 17.04
CA ARG A 296 -19.48 14.31 15.83
C ARG A 296 -18.78 15.63 16.13
N ILE A 297 -18.32 15.82 17.36
CA ILE A 297 -17.46 16.95 17.72
C ILE A 297 -16.00 16.52 17.46
N LYS A 298 -15.27 17.32 16.69
CA LYS A 298 -13.86 17.06 16.37
C LYS A 298 -13.06 18.34 16.52
N ASP A 299 -12.00 18.26 17.31
CA ASP A 299 -11.06 19.35 17.50
C ASP A 299 -9.79 19.09 16.66
N TYR A 300 -9.77 19.62 15.44
CA TYR A 300 -8.55 19.59 14.61
C TYR A 300 -7.61 20.76 14.88
N ILE A 301 -7.92 21.67 15.82
CA ILE A 301 -6.98 22.70 16.25
C ILE A 301 -5.97 22.08 17.21
N ALA A 302 -6.46 21.35 18.22
CA ALA A 302 -5.61 20.63 19.18
C ALA A 302 -4.93 19.40 18.56
N SER A 303 -5.53 18.77 17.56
CA SER A 303 -4.98 17.63 16.84
C SER A 303 -5.07 17.83 15.32
N PRO A 304 -4.16 18.62 14.73
CA PRO A 304 -4.14 18.90 13.30
C PRO A 304 -4.05 17.63 12.45
N LYS A 305 -4.63 17.65 11.25
CA LYS A 305 -4.46 16.55 10.29
C LYS A 305 -3.07 16.59 9.66
N SER A 306 -2.71 15.51 8.98
CA SER A 306 -1.39 15.35 8.34
C SER A 306 -1.08 16.39 7.26
N ASN A 307 -2.10 16.98 6.66
CA ASN A 307 -2.00 18.06 5.69
C ASN A 307 -2.08 19.46 6.33
N ALA A 308 -1.73 19.58 7.62
CA ALA A 308 -1.81 20.79 8.43
C ALA A 308 -3.22 21.40 8.57
N TYR A 309 -4.27 20.65 8.22
CA TYR A 309 -5.64 21.14 8.34
C TYR A 309 -6.06 21.31 9.80
N GLN A 310 -6.52 22.53 10.13
CA GLN A 310 -6.99 22.92 11.44
C GLN A 310 -8.40 23.55 11.35
N SER A 311 -9.32 23.05 12.19
CA SER A 311 -10.69 23.58 12.34
C SER A 311 -11.41 22.83 13.47
N LEU A 312 -12.35 23.48 14.16
CA LEU A 312 -13.33 22.80 15.01
C LEU A 312 -14.53 22.39 14.18
N HIS A 313 -14.90 21.12 14.22
CA HIS A 313 -16.09 20.60 13.55
C HIS A 313 -17.10 20.18 14.60
N THR A 314 -18.35 20.60 14.44
CA THR A 314 -19.46 20.17 15.29
C THR A 314 -20.69 19.91 14.43
N THR A 315 -21.46 18.87 14.76
CA THR A 315 -22.79 18.66 14.15
C THR A 315 -23.86 18.99 15.18
N ILE A 316 -24.82 19.84 14.81
CA ILE A 316 -25.91 20.30 15.68
C ILE A 316 -27.28 19.98 15.07
N PHE A 317 -28.30 19.93 15.91
CA PHE A 317 -29.71 19.95 15.48
C PHE A 317 -30.15 21.40 15.23
N GLY A 318 -30.37 21.74 13.97
CA GLY A 318 -30.82 23.07 13.55
C GLY A 318 -32.33 23.22 13.45
N PRO A 319 -32.81 24.36 12.93
CA PRO A 319 -34.23 24.63 12.72
C PRO A 319 -34.90 23.54 11.88
N GLY A 320 -36.08 23.09 12.29
CA GLY A 320 -36.82 22.03 11.57
C GLY A 320 -36.30 20.60 11.81
N GLY A 321 -35.40 20.39 12.77
CA GLY A 321 -34.87 19.06 13.12
C GLY A 321 -33.80 18.52 12.16
N GLN A 322 -33.36 19.34 11.21
CA GLN A 322 -32.29 19.01 10.28
C GLN A 322 -30.91 19.08 10.95
N LEU A 323 -29.97 18.28 10.47
CA LEU A 323 -28.59 18.29 10.96
C LEU A 323 -27.76 19.32 10.20
N PHE A 324 -26.97 20.11 10.92
CA PHE A 324 -26.03 21.06 10.33
C PHE A 324 -24.61 20.77 10.82
N GLU A 325 -23.68 20.70 9.87
CA GLU A 325 -22.25 20.67 10.17
C GLU A 325 -21.73 22.11 10.25
N VAL A 326 -21.17 22.51 11.39
CA VAL A 326 -20.55 23.82 11.57
C VAL A 326 -19.04 23.65 11.67
N GLN A 327 -18.32 24.40 10.85
CA GLN A 327 -16.86 24.45 10.81
C GLN A 327 -16.38 25.81 11.28
N ILE A 328 -15.60 25.83 12.37
CA ILE A 328 -15.09 27.04 12.99
C ILE A 328 -13.58 27.05 12.84
N ARG A 329 -13.00 28.15 12.40
CA ARG A 329 -11.55 28.31 12.24
C ARG A 329 -11.16 29.77 12.11
N THR A 330 -9.88 30.08 12.25
CA THR A 330 -9.38 31.43 12.00
C THR A 330 -9.25 31.72 10.50
N GLU A 331 -9.08 32.99 10.12
CA GLU A 331 -8.73 33.38 8.75
C GLU A 331 -7.43 32.70 8.27
N ASP A 332 -6.41 32.63 9.13
CA ASP A 332 -5.13 31.99 8.80
C ASP A 332 -5.27 30.47 8.61
N MET A 333 -6.03 29.82 9.49
CA MET A 333 -6.38 28.40 9.35
C MET A 333 -7.22 28.16 8.09
N HIS A 334 -8.07 29.12 7.71
CA HIS A 334 -8.83 29.03 6.47
C HIS A 334 -7.93 29.10 5.25
N ARG A 335 -6.99 30.06 5.18
CA ARG A 335 -6.00 30.16 4.09
C ARG A 335 -5.17 28.89 3.99
N THR A 336 -4.67 28.39 5.12
CA THR A 336 -3.91 27.13 5.20
C THR A 336 -4.72 25.93 4.72
N ALA A 337 -6.01 25.87 5.04
CA ALA A 337 -6.86 24.76 4.61
C ALA A 337 -7.28 24.81 3.13
N GLU A 338 -7.36 26.00 2.51
CA GLU A 338 -7.71 26.12 1.09
C GLU A 338 -6.47 25.97 0.20
N TYR A 339 -5.35 26.57 0.61
CA TYR A 339 -4.12 26.69 -0.18
C TYR A 339 -2.97 25.79 0.30
N GLY A 340 -3.11 25.14 1.46
CA GLY A 340 -2.13 24.17 1.97
C GLY A 340 -0.76 24.79 2.21
N ILE A 341 0.27 24.06 1.78
CA ILE A 341 1.68 24.50 1.86
C ILE A 341 1.90 25.85 1.16
N ALA A 342 1.14 26.19 0.12
CA ALA A 342 1.25 27.49 -0.54
C ALA A 342 1.04 28.66 0.43
N ALA A 343 0.14 28.53 1.42
CA ALA A 343 -0.11 29.58 2.41
C ALA A 343 1.06 29.78 3.39
N HIS A 344 1.82 28.71 3.71
CA HIS A 344 2.95 28.79 4.65
C HIS A 344 4.15 29.53 4.04
N TRP A 345 4.38 29.41 2.74
CA TRP A 345 5.49 30.08 2.03
C TRP A 345 5.40 31.61 2.04
N VAL A 346 4.18 32.15 2.03
CA VAL A 346 3.91 33.61 1.97
C VAL A 346 4.23 34.32 3.29
N TYR A 347 4.24 33.58 4.41
CA TYR A 347 4.23 34.20 5.75
C TYR A 347 5.49 33.95 6.59
N LYS A 348 6.37 33.03 6.21
CA LYS A 348 7.63 32.73 6.92
C LYS A 348 8.86 32.83 6.02
N GLU A 349 9.23 34.04 5.59
CA GLU A 349 10.60 34.31 5.09
C GLU A 349 11.66 34.23 6.21
N THR A 350 11.25 34.07 7.48
CA THR A 350 12.14 33.92 8.63
C THR A 350 11.70 32.77 9.53
N GLY A 351 12.23 31.58 9.28
CA GLY A 351 12.40 30.54 10.29
C GLY A 351 11.20 29.62 10.58
N ASP A 352 10.98 28.63 9.72
CA ASP A 352 10.77 27.24 10.17
C ASP A 352 10.83 26.31 8.96
N ARG A 353 11.97 25.61 8.78
CA ARG A 353 12.14 24.61 7.70
C ARG A 353 11.41 23.30 7.99
N ASP A 354 11.00 23.09 9.25
CA ASP A 354 10.54 21.79 9.73
C ASP A 354 9.19 21.37 9.13
N GLU A 355 8.20 22.24 8.98
CA GLU A 355 6.88 21.85 8.42
C GLU A 355 6.94 21.44 6.95
N LEU A 356 7.77 22.13 6.15
CA LEU A 356 8.01 21.78 4.75
C LEU A 356 8.75 20.44 4.64
N ASP A 357 9.76 20.22 5.49
CA ASP A 357 10.45 18.93 5.59
C ASP A 357 9.51 17.81 6.05
N HIS A 358 8.51 18.10 6.88
CA HIS A 358 7.48 17.14 7.30
C HIS A 358 6.52 16.79 6.16
N ALA A 359 6.12 17.77 5.34
CA ALA A 359 5.28 17.54 4.17
C ALA A 359 6.03 16.85 3.02
N LEU A 360 7.35 17.06 2.91
CA LEU A 360 8.22 16.39 1.94
C LEU A 360 8.82 15.07 2.47
N GLY A 361 8.67 14.78 3.77
CA GLY A 361 9.24 13.60 4.42
C GLY A 361 8.73 12.28 3.83
N TRP A 362 7.46 12.22 3.45
CA TRP A 362 6.91 11.05 2.76
C TRP A 362 7.50 10.87 1.35
N PHE A 363 7.76 11.97 0.62
CA PHE A 363 8.42 11.90 -0.69
C PHE A 363 9.84 11.35 -0.58
N ARG A 364 10.60 11.76 0.44
CA ARG A 364 11.95 11.22 0.69
C ARG A 364 11.89 9.72 0.98
N GLN A 365 10.94 9.28 1.81
CA GLN A 365 10.73 7.86 2.08
C GLN A 365 10.34 7.07 0.82
N LEU A 366 9.54 7.66 -0.06
CA LEU A 366 9.15 7.04 -1.32
C LEU A 366 10.33 6.94 -2.31
N LEU A 367 11.21 7.95 -2.34
CA LEU A 367 12.47 7.92 -3.10
C LEU A 367 13.46 6.88 -2.54
N GLU A 368 13.51 6.68 -1.22
CA GLU A 368 14.32 5.63 -0.58
C GLU A 368 13.82 4.23 -0.95
N LEU A 369 12.50 4.01 -0.95
CA LEU A 369 11.90 2.72 -1.34
C LEU A 369 12.20 2.32 -2.79
N GLN A 370 12.46 3.30 -3.66
CA GLN A 370 12.85 3.05 -5.05
C GLN A 370 14.25 2.42 -5.16
N GLN A 371 15.19 2.72 -4.26
CA GLN A 371 16.54 2.12 -4.31
C GLN A 371 16.49 0.59 -4.18
N ASP A 372 15.44 0.08 -3.55
CA ASP A 372 15.24 -1.35 -3.34
C ASP A 372 14.23 -1.99 -4.32
N ALA A 373 13.47 -1.20 -5.08
CA ALA A 373 12.44 -1.71 -6.00
C ALA A 373 13.06 -2.39 -7.23
N GLN A 374 12.56 -3.58 -7.59
CA GLN A 374 13.11 -4.38 -8.69
C GLN A 374 12.46 -4.07 -10.05
N GLY A 375 11.42 -3.23 -10.09
CA GLY A 375 10.80 -2.83 -11.35
C GLY A 375 9.78 -1.66 -11.27
N PRO A 376 9.40 -1.10 -12.44
CA PRO A 376 8.58 0.11 -12.55
C PRO A 376 7.13 -0.05 -12.07
N GLU A 377 6.51 -1.19 -12.35
CA GLU A 377 5.11 -1.45 -11.98
C GLU A 377 4.94 -1.51 -10.46
N GLU A 378 5.91 -2.11 -9.76
CA GLU A 378 5.92 -2.20 -8.30
C GLU A 378 6.01 -0.79 -7.67
N PHE A 379 6.78 0.11 -8.29
CA PHE A 379 6.88 1.51 -7.86
C PHE A 379 5.57 2.29 -8.04
N LEU A 380 4.89 2.15 -9.18
CA LEU A 380 3.61 2.81 -9.42
C LEU A 380 2.51 2.29 -8.47
N GLU A 381 2.49 1.00 -8.19
CA GLU A 381 1.59 0.42 -7.19
C GLU A 381 1.86 1.02 -5.80
N PHE A 382 3.14 1.14 -5.40
CA PHE A 382 3.51 1.78 -4.14
C PHE A 382 3.10 3.24 -4.07
N LEU A 383 3.33 4.00 -5.15
CA LEU A 383 2.92 5.41 -5.24
C LEU A 383 1.41 5.54 -5.08
N LYS A 384 0.61 4.73 -5.79
CA LYS A 384 -0.85 4.75 -5.65
C LYS A 384 -1.26 4.43 -4.22
N VAL A 385 -0.80 3.32 -3.66
CA VAL A 385 -1.18 2.91 -2.29
C VAL A 385 -0.88 4.00 -1.27
N ASP A 386 0.29 4.64 -1.35
CA ASP A 386 0.67 5.69 -0.41
C ASP A 386 -0.12 6.99 -0.64
N LEU A 387 -0.42 7.36 -1.89
CA LEU A 387 -1.21 8.56 -2.22
C LEU A 387 -2.67 8.49 -1.74
N TYR A 388 -3.28 7.31 -1.71
CA TYR A 388 -4.72 7.14 -1.43
C TYR A 388 -5.10 6.93 0.04
N GLN A 389 -4.15 6.60 0.92
CA GLN A 389 -4.51 6.18 2.28
C GLN A 389 -4.66 7.39 3.23
N ASP A 390 -5.85 7.50 3.84
CA ASP A 390 -6.07 8.35 5.02
C ASP A 390 -5.06 7.97 6.11
N GLU A 391 -4.54 8.94 6.86
CA GLU A 391 -3.58 8.65 7.93
C GLU A 391 -4.25 8.49 9.30
N ILE A 392 -3.67 7.63 10.12
CA ILE A 392 -3.92 7.49 11.55
C ILE A 392 -2.66 7.92 12.31
N PHE A 393 -2.87 8.53 13.46
CA PHE A 393 -1.83 8.88 14.42
C PHE A 393 -1.81 7.84 15.51
N VAL A 394 -0.64 7.25 15.76
CA VAL A 394 -0.42 6.29 16.82
C VAL A 394 0.74 6.76 17.69
N PHE A 395 0.65 6.50 18.98
CA PHE A 395 1.64 6.96 19.94
C PHE A 395 2.65 5.86 20.24
N THR A 396 3.92 6.22 20.39
CA THR A 396 4.90 5.35 21.06
C THR A 396 4.66 5.38 22.58
N PRO A 397 5.20 4.41 23.34
CA PRO A 397 5.12 4.45 24.80
C PRO A 397 5.77 5.68 25.44
N GLU A 398 6.69 6.34 24.72
CA GLU A 398 7.40 7.55 25.14
C GLU A 398 6.61 8.83 24.83
N GLY A 399 5.49 8.72 24.11
CA GLY A 399 4.62 9.84 23.73
C GLY A 399 4.87 10.42 22.34
N ASP A 400 5.82 9.86 21.58
CA ASP A 400 6.07 10.30 20.21
C ASP A 400 4.90 9.92 19.30
N VAL A 401 4.49 10.85 18.45
CA VAL A 401 3.43 10.60 17.46
C VAL A 401 4.04 10.04 16.19
N LYS A 402 3.58 8.87 15.75
CA LYS A 402 3.89 8.28 14.44
C LYS A 402 2.65 8.30 13.55
N ARG A 403 2.88 8.60 12.28
CA ARG A 403 1.85 8.65 11.23
C ARG A 403 1.93 7.38 10.42
N LEU A 404 0.79 6.70 10.31
CA LEU A 404 0.64 5.48 9.53
C LEU A 404 -0.60 5.59 8.65
N PRO A 405 -0.69 4.85 7.54
CA PRO A 405 -1.94 4.78 6.82
C PRO A 405 -3.02 4.05 7.62
N LYS A 406 -4.28 4.38 7.33
CA LYS A 406 -5.46 3.74 7.88
C LYS A 406 -5.50 2.28 7.43
N GLY A 407 -5.78 1.39 8.38
CA GLY A 407 -5.67 -0.06 8.18
C GLY A 407 -4.26 -0.60 8.46
N ALA A 408 -3.28 0.25 8.78
CA ALA A 408 -1.96 -0.22 9.21
C ALA A 408 -2.06 -1.12 10.44
N THR A 409 -1.20 -2.13 10.47
CA THR A 409 -1.10 -3.11 11.55
C THR A 409 0.09 -2.81 12.48
N PRO A 410 0.19 -3.47 13.65
CA PRO A 410 1.40 -3.41 14.46
C PRO A 410 2.68 -3.79 13.71
N ILE A 411 2.60 -4.65 12.69
CA ILE A 411 3.75 -5.00 11.84
C ILE A 411 4.19 -3.77 11.04
N ASP A 412 3.25 -3.06 10.42
CA ASP A 412 3.51 -1.81 9.70
C ASP A 412 4.17 -0.77 10.62
N PHE A 413 3.65 -0.61 11.85
CA PHE A 413 4.25 0.27 12.85
C PHE A 413 5.69 -0.14 13.19
N ALA A 414 5.96 -1.43 13.39
CA ALA A 414 7.30 -1.92 13.70
C ALA A 414 8.32 -1.57 12.61
N PHE A 415 7.97 -1.78 11.33
CA PHE A 415 8.82 -1.43 10.19
C PHE A 415 8.92 0.08 9.92
N HIS A 416 7.93 0.85 10.38
CA HIS A 416 7.97 2.32 10.34
C HIS A 416 8.93 2.88 11.41
N VAL A 417 8.96 2.29 12.62
CA VAL A 417 9.90 2.67 13.67
C VAL A 417 11.33 2.34 13.25
N HIS A 418 11.61 1.08 12.90
CA HIS A 418 12.92 0.68 12.39
C HIS A 418 12.83 -0.69 11.71
N THR A 419 13.60 -0.91 10.64
CA THR A 419 13.60 -2.21 9.94
C THR A 419 14.01 -3.36 10.86
N GLU A 420 14.99 -3.16 11.74
CA GLU A 420 15.43 -4.20 12.70
C GLU A 420 14.35 -4.53 13.74
N VAL A 421 13.55 -3.55 14.16
CA VAL A 421 12.41 -3.75 15.06
C VAL A 421 11.32 -4.56 14.37
N GLY A 422 11.02 -4.23 13.11
CA GLY A 422 10.12 -5.02 12.26
C GLY A 422 10.57 -6.46 12.07
N LEU A 423 11.84 -6.69 11.73
CA LEU A 423 12.41 -8.03 11.51
C LEU A 423 12.41 -8.89 12.77
N ARG A 424 12.56 -8.28 13.95
CA ARG A 424 12.58 -8.95 15.25
C ARG A 424 11.23 -8.92 15.98
N CYS A 425 10.15 -8.49 15.32
CA CYS A 425 8.83 -8.37 15.93
C CYS A 425 8.27 -9.76 16.28
N GLN A 426 7.99 -9.98 17.57
CA GLN A 426 7.35 -11.21 18.06
C GLN A 426 5.86 -10.98 18.38
N GLY A 427 5.54 -9.78 18.86
CA GLY A 427 4.18 -9.40 19.27
C GLY A 427 4.06 -7.91 19.47
N ALA A 428 2.85 -7.45 19.78
CA ALA A 428 2.58 -6.04 20.06
C ALA A 428 1.64 -5.90 21.24
N LYS A 429 1.79 -4.81 21.99
CA LYS A 429 0.79 -4.33 22.93
C LYS A 429 0.17 -3.04 22.41
N ILE A 430 -1.14 -2.96 22.47
CA ILE A 430 -1.93 -1.78 22.13
C ILE A 430 -2.59 -1.29 23.42
N ASN A 431 -2.34 -0.03 23.80
CA ASN A 431 -2.79 0.58 25.06
C ASN A 431 -2.46 -0.30 26.29
N GLY A 432 -1.24 -0.86 26.31
CA GLY A 432 -0.74 -1.72 27.39
C GLY A 432 -1.25 -3.17 27.39
N ARG A 433 -2.14 -3.56 26.46
CA ARG A 433 -2.67 -4.95 26.36
C ARG A 433 -2.12 -5.66 25.14
N ILE A 434 -1.76 -6.94 25.29
CA ILE A 434 -1.29 -7.77 24.16
C ILE A 434 -2.39 -7.86 23.10
N ALA A 435 -2.02 -7.58 21.85
CA ALA A 435 -2.93 -7.60 20.71
C ALA A 435 -2.36 -8.45 19.56
N PRO A 436 -3.21 -9.05 18.72
CA PRO A 436 -2.76 -9.77 17.53
C PRO A 436 -2.05 -8.84 16.53
N LEU A 437 -1.01 -9.35 15.87
CA LEU A 437 -0.23 -8.59 14.88
C LEU A 437 -1.01 -8.22 13.61
N HIS A 438 -2.11 -8.93 13.30
CA HIS A 438 -2.97 -8.65 12.13
C HIS A 438 -4.07 -7.62 12.41
N ARG A 439 -4.23 -7.17 13.66
CA ARG A 439 -5.27 -6.21 14.02
C ARG A 439 -4.92 -4.83 13.46
N GLU A 440 -5.89 -4.17 12.84
CA GLU A 440 -5.74 -2.77 12.41
C GLU A 440 -5.63 -1.82 13.61
N LEU A 441 -4.70 -0.88 13.50
CA LEU A 441 -4.48 0.20 14.46
C LEU A 441 -5.52 1.31 14.29
N ARG A 442 -5.93 1.92 15.41
CA ARG A 442 -6.85 3.05 15.44
C ARG A 442 -6.14 4.33 15.82
N ASN A 443 -6.73 5.44 15.38
CA ASN A 443 -6.22 6.77 15.72
C ASN A 443 -6.21 6.98 17.23
N GLY A 444 -5.09 7.45 17.76
CA GLY A 444 -4.84 7.73 19.17
C GLY A 444 -4.44 6.53 20.02
N GLU A 445 -4.27 5.34 19.44
CA GLU A 445 -3.79 4.18 20.20
C GLU A 445 -2.27 4.25 20.45
N THR A 446 -1.84 3.81 21.63
CA THR A 446 -0.42 3.65 21.98
C THR A 446 0.05 2.25 21.61
N VAL A 447 1.13 2.13 20.84
CA VAL A 447 1.64 0.85 20.33
C VAL A 447 3.05 0.58 20.87
N GLU A 448 3.22 -0.55 21.54
CA GLU A 448 4.51 -1.07 22.03
C GLU A 448 4.84 -2.36 21.28
N ILE A 449 5.99 -2.43 20.63
CA ILE A 449 6.43 -3.63 19.90
C ILE A 449 7.31 -4.49 20.79
N LEU A 450 6.96 -5.77 20.92
CA LEU A 450 7.74 -6.77 21.63
C LEU A 450 8.70 -7.41 20.64
N THR A 451 10.00 -7.24 20.86
CA THR A 451 11.06 -7.78 20.00
C THR A 451 11.77 -8.97 20.64
N SER A 452 12.22 -9.92 19.81
CA SER A 452 13.03 -11.07 20.24
C SER A 452 14.14 -11.36 19.23
N GLN A 453 15.29 -11.85 19.71
CA GLN A 453 16.41 -12.25 18.85
C GLN A 453 16.11 -13.47 17.98
N SER A 454 15.16 -14.33 18.39
CA SER A 454 14.75 -15.51 17.62
C SER A 454 13.56 -15.25 16.68
N ALA A 455 12.87 -14.12 16.84
CA ALA A 455 11.75 -13.78 15.99
C ALA A 455 12.22 -13.47 14.57
N ARG A 456 11.47 -13.97 13.59
CA ARG A 456 11.71 -13.79 12.17
C ARG A 456 10.38 -13.52 11.44
N PRO A 457 10.38 -12.72 10.36
CA PRO A 457 9.18 -12.54 9.55
C PRO A 457 8.68 -13.85 8.97
N SER A 458 7.36 -14.03 8.91
CA SER A 458 6.74 -15.18 8.22
C SER A 458 6.11 -14.75 6.90
N ARG A 459 5.89 -15.72 5.99
CA ARG A 459 5.18 -15.47 4.72
C ARG A 459 3.75 -14.96 4.95
N ASP A 460 3.12 -15.39 6.04
CA ASP A 460 1.76 -14.97 6.42
C ASP A 460 1.68 -13.47 6.69
N TRP A 461 2.76 -12.79 7.07
CA TRP A 461 2.73 -11.34 7.26
C TRP A 461 2.41 -10.57 5.98
N LEU A 462 2.74 -11.14 4.81
CA LEU A 462 2.48 -10.48 3.52
C LEU A 462 0.98 -10.28 3.23
N SER A 463 0.09 -11.09 3.82
CA SER A 463 -1.36 -10.91 3.69
C SER A 463 -1.94 -9.88 4.66
N HIS A 464 -1.23 -9.57 5.75
CA HIS A 464 -1.70 -8.67 6.81
C HIS A 464 -1.10 -7.26 6.72
N VAL A 465 0.06 -7.13 6.08
CA VAL A 465 0.82 -5.89 5.99
C VAL A 465 0.24 -4.97 4.93
N HIS A 466 -0.08 -3.74 5.32
CA HIS A 466 -0.73 -2.77 4.46
C HIS A 466 0.26 -1.81 3.78
N THR A 467 1.36 -1.46 4.47
CA THR A 467 2.35 -0.52 3.95
C THR A 467 3.27 -1.16 2.91
N ALA A 468 3.56 -0.41 1.86
CA ALA A 468 4.54 -0.77 0.83
C ALA A 468 5.91 -1.10 1.43
N ARG A 469 6.39 -0.24 2.35
CA ARG A 469 7.69 -0.39 3.03
C ARG A 469 7.82 -1.71 3.76
N ALA A 470 6.86 -2.05 4.62
CA ALA A 470 6.92 -3.29 5.39
C ALA A 470 6.84 -4.50 4.46
N ARG A 471 5.91 -4.49 3.47
CA ARG A 471 5.75 -5.58 2.51
C ARG A 471 7.03 -5.84 1.73
N HIS A 472 7.68 -4.78 1.27
CA HIS A 472 8.94 -4.85 0.55
C HIS A 472 10.06 -5.44 1.41
N LYS A 473 10.28 -4.89 2.62
CA LYS A 473 11.34 -5.39 3.53
C LYS A 473 11.12 -6.85 3.95
N ILE A 474 9.87 -7.28 4.15
CA ILE A 474 9.53 -8.68 4.43
C ILE A 474 9.85 -9.57 3.22
N ARG A 475 9.45 -9.19 2.01
CA ARG A 475 9.79 -9.94 0.77
C ARG A 475 11.30 -10.05 0.56
N ALA A 476 12.02 -8.95 0.76
CA ALA A 476 13.48 -8.93 0.64
C ALA A 476 14.13 -9.91 1.63
N TRP A 477 13.68 -9.89 2.88
CA TRP A 477 14.19 -10.81 3.91
C TRP A 477 13.88 -12.28 3.60
N ILE A 478 12.64 -12.60 3.20
CA ILE A 478 12.25 -13.99 2.84
C ILE A 478 13.09 -14.50 1.66
N ARG A 479 13.31 -13.67 0.63
CA ARG A 479 14.16 -14.03 -0.51
C ARG A 479 15.60 -14.32 -0.08
N GLN A 480 16.16 -13.48 0.79
CA GLN A 480 17.52 -13.66 1.30
C GLN A 480 17.65 -14.93 2.14
N GLU A 481 16.65 -15.24 2.98
CA GLU A 481 16.63 -16.47 3.77
C GLU A 481 16.50 -17.71 2.85
N GLU A 482 15.56 -17.69 1.91
CA GLU A 482 15.38 -18.78 0.93
C GLU A 482 16.66 -19.00 0.10
N GLU A 483 17.34 -17.92 -0.31
CA GLU A 483 18.62 -18.00 -1.01
C GLU A 483 19.73 -18.60 -0.14
N SER A 484 19.84 -18.21 1.13
CA SER A 484 20.82 -18.78 2.05
C SER A 484 20.58 -20.28 2.28
N VAL A 485 19.32 -20.68 2.47
CA VAL A 485 18.96 -22.10 2.66
C VAL A 485 19.22 -22.89 1.38
N SER A 486 18.86 -22.35 0.21
CA SER A 486 19.15 -22.98 -1.08
C SER A 486 20.65 -23.10 -1.34
N HIS A 487 21.45 -22.09 -1.00
CA HIS A 487 22.91 -22.13 -1.11
C HIS A 487 23.50 -23.27 -0.28
N ASP A 488 23.13 -23.37 1.00
CA ASP A 488 23.67 -24.40 1.89
C ASP A 488 23.26 -25.81 1.44
N LEU A 489 22.00 -25.97 1.02
CA LEU A 489 21.49 -27.22 0.46
C LEU A 489 22.22 -27.57 -0.85
N GLY A 490 22.44 -26.61 -1.73
CA GLY A 490 23.19 -26.77 -2.98
C GLY A 490 24.61 -27.24 -2.73
N ARG A 491 25.32 -26.61 -1.78
CA ARG A 491 26.66 -27.04 -1.36
C ARG A 491 26.68 -28.48 -0.86
N GLU A 492 25.70 -28.88 -0.06
CA GLU A 492 25.60 -30.27 0.40
C GLU A 492 25.34 -31.26 -0.73
N ILE A 493 24.44 -30.93 -1.66
CA ILE A 493 24.11 -31.76 -2.82
C ILE A 493 25.34 -31.95 -3.70
N ILE A 494 26.05 -30.85 -4.03
CA ILE A 494 27.26 -30.88 -4.85
C ILE A 494 28.35 -31.70 -4.16
N ALA A 495 28.60 -31.45 -2.87
CA ALA A 495 29.61 -32.19 -2.12
C ALA A 495 29.30 -33.69 -2.03
N ARG A 496 28.02 -34.06 -1.88
CA ARG A 496 27.57 -35.46 -1.84
C ARG A 496 27.80 -36.16 -3.18
N GLU A 497 27.48 -35.50 -4.29
CA GLU A 497 27.61 -36.07 -5.62
C GLU A 497 29.08 -36.18 -6.08
N LEU A 498 29.91 -35.19 -5.75
CA LEU A 498 31.35 -35.26 -6.00
C LEU A 498 31.99 -36.43 -5.24
N ARG A 499 31.61 -36.64 -3.97
CA ARG A 499 32.07 -37.80 -3.18
C ARG A 499 31.62 -39.13 -3.78
N ARG A 500 30.36 -39.23 -4.23
CA ARG A 500 29.84 -40.45 -4.89
C ARG A 500 30.62 -40.79 -6.16
N ARG A 501 31.00 -39.78 -6.94
CA ARG A 501 31.76 -39.94 -8.19
C ARG A 501 33.28 -39.98 -7.99
N ARG A 502 33.77 -39.87 -6.75
CA ARG A 502 35.20 -39.80 -6.39
C ARG A 502 35.95 -38.68 -7.12
N LEU A 503 35.28 -37.56 -7.35
CA LEU A 503 35.85 -36.37 -7.97
C LEU A 503 36.36 -35.42 -6.87
N SER A 504 37.48 -34.75 -7.15
CA SER A 504 38.04 -33.74 -6.24
C SER A 504 37.10 -32.52 -6.15
N PRO A 505 36.97 -31.88 -4.97
CA PRO A 505 36.20 -30.65 -4.85
C PRO A 505 36.78 -29.58 -5.79
N PRO A 506 35.94 -28.90 -6.59
CA PRO A 506 36.39 -27.84 -7.48
C PRO A 506 36.88 -26.63 -6.69
N ASN A 507 37.84 -25.89 -7.25
CA ASN A 507 38.25 -24.58 -6.73
C ASN A 507 37.21 -23.51 -7.08
N ALA A 508 37.26 -22.36 -6.40
CA ALA A 508 36.35 -21.24 -6.63
C ALA A 508 36.30 -20.79 -8.11
N ASP A 509 37.47 -20.65 -8.74
CA ASP A 509 37.56 -20.23 -10.15
C ASP A 509 36.83 -21.19 -11.11
N ARG A 510 36.87 -22.51 -10.83
CA ARG A 510 36.13 -23.50 -11.65
C ARG A 510 34.63 -23.47 -11.41
N MET A 511 34.20 -23.07 -10.22
CA MET A 511 32.78 -22.88 -9.92
C MET A 511 32.25 -21.65 -10.66
N ASP A 512 33.05 -20.60 -10.78
CA ASP A 512 32.71 -19.39 -11.54
C ASP A 512 32.71 -19.67 -13.06
N GLU A 513 33.72 -20.38 -13.60
CA GLU A 513 33.73 -20.81 -15.01
C GLU A 513 32.51 -21.68 -15.38
N ALA A 514 32.13 -22.61 -14.50
CA ALA A 514 30.94 -23.43 -14.70
C ALA A 514 29.63 -22.62 -14.60
N ALA A 515 29.61 -21.57 -13.77
CA ALA A 515 28.47 -20.67 -13.67
C ALA A 515 28.32 -19.84 -14.95
N GLU A 516 29.39 -19.27 -15.48
CA GLU A 516 29.39 -18.53 -16.75
C GLU A 516 28.92 -19.40 -17.92
N GLY A 517 29.41 -20.66 -17.98
CA GLY A 517 28.98 -21.63 -18.99
C GLY A 517 27.50 -22.01 -18.92
N LEU A 518 26.83 -21.73 -17.81
CA LEU A 518 25.39 -21.96 -17.58
C LEU A 518 24.57 -20.66 -17.59
N GLY A 519 25.19 -19.51 -17.89
CA GLY A 519 24.53 -18.21 -17.92
C GLY A 519 24.21 -17.64 -16.53
N LEU A 520 24.93 -18.07 -15.49
CA LEU A 520 24.79 -17.61 -14.11
C LEU A 520 25.94 -16.66 -13.74
N ALA A 521 25.72 -15.75 -12.79
CA ALA A 521 26.67 -14.67 -12.53
C ALA A 521 27.92 -15.09 -11.74
N ASN A 522 27.83 -16.14 -10.91
CA ASN A 522 28.95 -16.65 -10.10
C ASN A 522 28.67 -18.06 -9.56
N GLY A 523 29.70 -18.71 -9.03
CA GLY A 523 29.63 -20.03 -8.42
C GLY A 523 28.67 -20.11 -7.24
N LYS A 524 28.46 -19.00 -6.51
CA LYS A 524 27.47 -18.95 -5.42
C LYS A 524 26.04 -19.06 -5.95
N GLN A 525 25.72 -18.38 -7.05
CA GLN A 525 24.44 -18.51 -7.73
C GLN A 525 24.25 -19.90 -8.35
N LEU A 526 25.33 -20.53 -8.81
CA LEU A 526 25.31 -21.92 -9.26
C LEU A 526 24.92 -22.87 -8.12
N GLU A 527 25.48 -22.70 -6.93
CA GLU A 527 25.09 -23.46 -5.73
C GLU A 527 23.63 -23.22 -5.36
N VAL A 528 23.16 -21.97 -5.38
CA VAL A 528 21.74 -21.62 -5.15
C VAL A 528 20.83 -22.28 -6.19
N ALA A 529 21.18 -22.23 -7.48
CA ALA A 529 20.39 -22.79 -8.57
C ALA A 529 20.30 -24.32 -8.47
N VAL A 530 21.37 -24.99 -8.05
CA VAL A 530 21.36 -26.44 -7.76
C VAL A 530 20.50 -26.74 -6.53
N GLY A 531 20.57 -25.93 -5.48
CA GLY A 531 19.73 -26.07 -4.29
C GLY A 531 18.24 -25.84 -4.56
N ARG A 532 17.90 -24.95 -5.50
CA ARG A 532 16.51 -24.72 -5.98
C ARG A 532 16.03 -25.80 -6.95
N GLY A 533 16.96 -26.48 -7.62
CA GLY A 533 16.68 -27.51 -8.63
C GLY A 533 16.55 -26.97 -10.06
N ASP A 534 16.96 -25.72 -10.30
CA ASP A 534 16.94 -25.08 -11.62
C ASP A 534 18.01 -25.67 -12.55
N VAL A 535 19.14 -26.12 -11.97
CA VAL A 535 20.23 -26.79 -12.70
C VAL A 535 20.28 -28.27 -12.34
N PRO A 536 20.06 -29.19 -13.31
CA PRO A 536 20.25 -30.62 -13.10
C PRO A 536 21.71 -30.95 -12.77
N ILE A 537 21.92 -31.85 -11.81
CA ILE A 537 23.27 -32.28 -11.37
C ILE A 537 24.13 -32.80 -12.53
N GLY A 538 23.53 -33.48 -13.50
CA GLY A 538 24.26 -33.97 -14.68
C GLY A 538 24.81 -32.85 -15.57
N GLN A 539 24.10 -31.72 -15.64
CA GLN A 539 24.52 -30.53 -16.38
C GLN A 539 25.61 -29.78 -15.63
N LEU A 540 25.48 -29.68 -14.30
CA LEU A 540 26.52 -29.14 -13.41
C LEU A 540 27.85 -29.89 -13.54
N ILE A 541 27.83 -31.23 -13.49
CA ILE A 541 29.06 -32.04 -13.55
C ILE A 541 29.76 -31.89 -14.91
N ARG A 542 29.01 -31.76 -16.00
CA ARG A 542 29.59 -31.48 -17.34
C ARG A 542 30.24 -30.10 -17.40
N ALA A 543 29.62 -29.10 -16.76
CA ALA A 543 30.17 -27.75 -16.69
C ALA A 543 31.43 -27.68 -15.80
N LEU A 544 31.45 -28.39 -14.66
CA LEU A 544 32.58 -28.42 -13.73
C LEU A 544 33.76 -29.29 -14.20
N PHE A 545 33.50 -30.32 -15.01
CA PHE A 545 34.51 -31.26 -15.48
C PHE A 545 34.29 -31.63 -16.96
N PRO A 546 34.70 -30.74 -17.89
CA PRO A 546 34.51 -30.93 -19.33
C PRO A 546 35.26 -32.16 -19.89
N ASP A 547 36.38 -32.52 -19.26
CA ASP A 547 37.30 -33.58 -19.71
C ASP A 547 36.89 -35.00 -19.28
N LEU A 548 35.78 -35.16 -18.55
CA LEU A 548 35.29 -36.49 -18.14
C LEU A 548 34.68 -37.23 -19.36
N PRO A 549 35.11 -38.47 -19.67
CA PRO A 549 34.49 -39.26 -20.72
C PRO A 549 32.99 -39.43 -20.45
N SER A 550 32.16 -39.37 -21.49
CA SER A 550 30.69 -39.39 -21.39
C SER A 550 30.11 -40.62 -20.65
N GLU A 551 30.89 -41.70 -20.53
CA GLU A 551 30.57 -42.88 -19.70
C GLU A 551 30.78 -42.67 -18.19
N ALA A 552 31.70 -41.80 -17.76
CA ALA A 552 31.90 -41.43 -16.35
C ALA A 552 30.84 -40.42 -15.85
N VAL A 553 30.10 -39.80 -16.78
CA VAL A 553 28.95 -38.93 -16.48
C VAL A 553 27.69 -39.74 -16.17
N LYS A 554 27.62 -41.00 -16.61
CA LYS A 554 26.55 -41.95 -16.21
C LYS A 554 26.73 -42.32 -14.74
N GLU A 555 25.61 -42.39 -14.01
CA GLU A 555 25.62 -42.79 -12.61
C GLU A 555 26.36 -44.12 -12.42
N PRO A 556 27.35 -44.21 -11.52
CA PRO A 556 27.99 -45.48 -11.24
C PRO A 556 26.94 -46.45 -10.71
N LYS A 557 26.81 -47.63 -11.34
CA LYS A 557 25.93 -48.69 -10.86
C LYS A 557 26.28 -48.99 -9.40
N PRO A 558 25.33 -48.91 -8.45
CA PRO A 558 25.65 -49.02 -7.04
C PRO A 558 26.21 -50.41 -6.72
N THR A 559 27.40 -50.45 -6.11
CA THR A 559 28.00 -51.68 -5.57
C THR A 559 27.17 -52.20 -4.40
N MET A 560 27.18 -53.53 -4.18
CA MET A 560 26.34 -54.20 -3.16
C MET A 560 26.49 -53.60 -1.74
N VAL A 561 27.67 -53.07 -1.40
CA VAL A 561 27.94 -52.45 -0.09
C VAL A 561 27.38 -51.02 -0.01
N GLY A 562 27.40 -50.26 -1.13
CA GLY A 562 26.77 -48.94 -1.22
C GLY A 562 25.24 -48.99 -1.12
N ARG A 563 24.62 -50.06 -1.68
CA ARG A 563 23.17 -50.31 -1.54
C ARG A 563 22.72 -50.55 -0.09
N VAL A 564 23.60 -51.03 0.79
CA VAL A 564 23.28 -51.25 2.21
C VAL A 564 23.33 -49.94 2.99
N ILE A 565 24.31 -49.07 2.70
CA ILE A 565 24.48 -47.78 3.38
C ILE A 565 23.47 -46.73 2.91
N ASP A 566 23.16 -46.66 1.61
CA ASP A 566 22.10 -45.77 1.09
C ASP A 566 20.70 -46.22 1.53
N ARG A 567 20.45 -47.53 1.72
CA ARG A 567 19.21 -48.08 2.33
C ARG A 567 19.01 -47.73 3.80
N ILE A 568 20.05 -47.26 4.49
CA ILE A 568 19.97 -46.85 5.90
C ILE A 568 19.80 -45.32 6.01
N ARG A 569 20.09 -44.56 4.94
CA ARG A 569 20.09 -43.08 4.96
C ARG A 569 18.98 -42.40 4.16
N LEU A 570 18.46 -43.00 3.09
CA LEU A 570 17.20 -42.55 2.48
C LEU A 570 16.07 -43.39 3.08
N GLY A 571 15.10 -42.72 3.73
CA GLY A 571 13.91 -43.36 4.29
C GLY A 571 13.34 -44.39 3.34
N ARG A 572 13.13 -45.61 3.85
CA ARG A 572 12.71 -46.75 3.06
C ARG A 572 11.23 -46.58 2.71
N GLY A 573 10.79 -47.18 1.60
CA GLY A 573 9.37 -47.51 1.44
C GLY A 573 8.73 -47.30 0.07
N ILE A 574 9.32 -46.57 -0.88
CA ILE A 574 8.59 -46.20 -2.11
C ILE A 574 9.46 -46.26 -3.37
N ARG A 575 8.97 -46.96 -4.40
CA ARG A 575 9.52 -46.96 -5.76
C ARG A 575 8.63 -46.13 -6.67
N ILE A 576 9.25 -45.17 -7.34
CA ILE A 576 8.62 -44.38 -8.40
C ILE A 576 8.96 -45.07 -9.72
N GLN A 577 7.99 -45.22 -10.64
CA GLN A 577 8.26 -45.86 -11.93
C GLN A 577 9.39 -45.14 -12.68
N GLY A 578 10.58 -45.76 -12.70
CA GLY A 578 11.69 -45.40 -13.58
C GLY A 578 12.74 -44.42 -13.06
N VAL A 579 12.65 -43.90 -11.82
CA VAL A 579 13.66 -42.97 -11.27
C VAL A 579 14.00 -43.28 -9.80
N ASP A 580 15.22 -43.74 -9.55
CA ASP A 580 15.77 -43.93 -8.20
C ASP A 580 16.43 -42.62 -7.72
N GLY A 581 16.28 -42.26 -6.44
CA GLY A 581 17.06 -41.17 -5.81
C GLY A 581 16.36 -39.82 -5.63
N LEU A 582 15.06 -39.72 -5.90
CA LEU A 582 14.28 -38.51 -5.63
C LEU A 582 13.99 -38.36 -4.14
N MET A 583 14.05 -37.13 -3.62
CA MET A 583 13.67 -36.82 -2.24
C MET A 583 12.16 -36.94 -2.11
N VAL A 584 11.69 -37.87 -1.30
CA VAL A 584 10.27 -38.19 -1.12
C VAL A 584 9.85 -37.83 0.31
N ARG A 585 8.73 -37.12 0.45
CA ARG A 585 8.18 -36.73 1.75
C ARG A 585 6.68 -37.01 1.82
N TYR A 586 6.21 -37.53 2.95
CA TYR A 586 4.79 -37.70 3.21
C TYR A 586 4.11 -36.38 3.59
N ALA A 587 3.00 -36.07 2.92
CA ALA A 587 2.26 -34.84 3.16
C ALA A 587 1.59 -34.85 4.54
N GLN A 588 1.76 -33.76 5.29
CA GLN A 588 1.16 -33.62 6.63
C GLN A 588 -0.35 -33.35 6.59
N CYS A 589 -0.90 -32.98 5.42
CA CYS A 589 -2.33 -32.68 5.29
C CYS A 589 -3.22 -33.94 5.26
N CYS A 590 -2.74 -35.04 4.69
CA CYS A 590 -3.48 -36.30 4.56
C CYS A 590 -2.76 -37.52 5.19
N GLN A 591 -1.48 -37.36 5.58
CA GLN A 591 -0.66 -38.32 6.33
C GLN A 591 -0.69 -39.76 5.76
N PRO A 592 -0.48 -39.98 4.45
CA PRO A 592 -0.71 -41.26 3.79
C PRO A 592 0.02 -42.42 4.48
N VAL A 593 -0.65 -43.57 4.60
CA VAL A 593 -0.08 -44.80 5.17
C VAL A 593 0.00 -45.91 4.13
N PRO A 594 0.90 -46.91 4.29
CA PRO A 594 0.96 -48.05 3.39
C PRO A 594 -0.41 -48.73 3.23
N GLY A 595 -0.87 -48.81 1.97
CA GLY A 595 -2.19 -49.32 1.58
C GLY A 595 -3.18 -48.24 1.12
N ASP A 596 -2.94 -46.96 1.39
CA ASP A 596 -3.73 -45.86 0.80
C ASP A 596 -3.44 -45.71 -0.70
N PRO A 597 -4.43 -45.39 -1.57
CA PRO A 597 -4.12 -44.95 -2.93
C PRO A 597 -3.40 -43.60 -2.87
N VAL A 598 -2.18 -43.53 -3.38
CA VAL A 598 -1.33 -42.34 -3.28
C VAL A 598 -0.96 -41.76 -4.63
N VAL A 599 -0.77 -40.43 -4.65
CA VAL A 599 -0.29 -39.67 -5.79
C VAL A 599 0.90 -38.84 -5.34
N GLY A 600 1.99 -38.89 -6.09
CA GLY A 600 3.13 -38.01 -5.94
C GLY A 600 2.86 -36.66 -6.59
N TYR A 601 3.13 -35.58 -5.87
CA TYR A 601 3.11 -34.23 -6.43
C TYR A 601 4.51 -33.65 -6.42
N VAL A 602 5.00 -33.23 -7.60
CA VAL A 602 6.31 -32.59 -7.74
C VAL A 602 6.24 -31.17 -7.19
N THR A 603 6.86 -30.95 -6.03
CA THR A 603 6.95 -29.62 -5.41
C THR A 603 8.15 -28.85 -5.96
N GLN A 604 8.04 -27.52 -6.05
CA GLN A 604 9.19 -26.68 -6.37
C GLN A 604 10.17 -26.69 -5.18
N GLY A 605 11.38 -27.23 -5.37
CA GLY A 605 12.47 -27.18 -4.40
C GLY A 605 12.41 -28.13 -3.18
N ARG A 606 11.34 -28.93 -3.00
CA ARG A 606 11.19 -29.84 -1.84
C ARG A 606 11.00 -31.32 -2.20
N GLY A 607 11.27 -31.68 -3.45
CA GLY A 607 11.12 -33.06 -3.94
C GLY A 607 9.67 -33.45 -4.21
N ILE A 608 9.36 -34.75 -4.10
CA ILE A 608 8.02 -35.29 -4.36
C ILE A 608 7.27 -35.42 -3.02
N SER A 609 6.17 -34.68 -2.91
CA SER A 609 5.24 -34.79 -1.79
C SER A 609 4.22 -35.88 -2.09
N ILE A 610 4.08 -36.87 -1.20
CA ILE A 610 3.11 -37.94 -1.36
C ILE A 610 1.82 -37.53 -0.69
N HIS A 611 0.75 -37.50 -1.47
CA HIS A 611 -0.60 -37.26 -1.02
C HIS A 611 -1.45 -38.51 -1.22
N ARG A 612 -2.53 -38.64 -0.45
CA ARG A 612 -3.62 -39.56 -0.83
C ARG A 612 -4.28 -39.05 -2.12
N ALA A 613 -4.74 -39.97 -2.94
CA ALA A 613 -5.40 -39.67 -4.22
C ALA A 613 -6.64 -38.77 -4.06
N ASP A 614 -7.30 -38.84 -2.90
CA ASP A 614 -8.51 -38.08 -2.54
C ASP A 614 -8.24 -36.82 -1.70
N CYS A 615 -6.98 -36.41 -1.52
CA CYS A 615 -6.65 -35.26 -0.69
C CYS A 615 -7.23 -33.94 -1.26
N PRO A 616 -8.00 -33.14 -0.48
CA PRO A 616 -8.57 -31.87 -0.93
C PRO A 616 -7.53 -30.86 -1.40
N ASN A 617 -6.37 -30.81 -0.74
CA ASN A 617 -5.26 -29.93 -1.13
C ASN A 617 -4.63 -30.31 -2.49
N LEU A 618 -4.86 -31.53 -2.99
CA LEU A 618 -4.43 -31.93 -4.33
C LEU A 618 -5.31 -31.29 -5.43
N LEU A 619 -6.55 -30.90 -5.10
CA LEU A 619 -7.50 -30.27 -6.02
C LEU A 619 -7.19 -28.78 -6.23
N THR A 620 -6.69 -28.08 -5.21
CA THR A 620 -6.28 -26.66 -5.29
C THR A 620 -4.95 -26.45 -6.01
N LEU A 621 -4.09 -27.47 -6.09
CA LEU A 621 -2.77 -27.42 -6.72
C LEU A 621 -2.80 -27.75 -8.24
N SER A 622 -3.89 -27.38 -8.92
CA SER A 622 -4.39 -27.87 -10.21
C SER A 622 -3.50 -27.66 -11.45
N THR A 623 -2.37 -28.38 -11.54
CA THR A 623 -1.69 -28.67 -12.81
C THR A 623 -1.45 -30.17 -12.90
N THR A 624 -2.14 -30.85 -13.82
CA THR A 624 -2.06 -32.31 -14.02
C THR A 624 -0.63 -32.77 -14.33
N ASP A 625 0.18 -31.92 -14.96
CA ASP A 625 1.55 -32.20 -15.39
C ASP A 625 2.56 -32.43 -14.24
N ARG A 626 2.18 -32.17 -12.99
CA ARG A 626 3.04 -32.37 -11.80
C ARG A 626 2.66 -33.57 -10.95
N ARG A 627 1.71 -34.39 -11.41
CA ARG A 627 1.27 -35.61 -10.72
C ARG A 627 2.06 -36.81 -11.24
N VAL A 628 2.54 -37.64 -10.32
CA VAL A 628 3.31 -38.85 -10.60
C VAL A 628 2.62 -40.01 -9.90
N GLU A 629 2.39 -41.11 -10.61
CA GLU A 629 1.87 -42.34 -10.01
C GLU A 629 2.94 -43.01 -9.15
N ILE A 630 2.54 -43.45 -7.96
CA ILE A 630 3.43 -44.03 -6.96
C ILE A 630 2.86 -45.37 -6.52
N ASP A 631 3.69 -46.41 -6.56
CA ASP A 631 3.38 -47.72 -5.99
C ASP A 631 4.04 -47.91 -4.62
N TRP A 632 3.27 -48.41 -3.66
CA TRP A 632 3.79 -48.84 -2.37
C TRP A 632 4.63 -50.11 -2.52
N GLN A 633 5.80 -50.17 -1.88
CA GLN A 633 6.45 -51.43 -1.57
C GLN A 633 6.55 -51.56 -0.05
N GLU A 634 5.80 -52.51 0.51
CA GLU A 634 5.78 -52.77 1.95
C GLU A 634 7.18 -53.13 2.45
N VAL A 635 7.67 -52.36 3.41
CA VAL A 635 8.86 -52.69 4.20
C VAL A 635 8.38 -52.97 5.61
N GLU A 636 8.57 -54.20 6.08
CA GLU A 636 8.19 -54.57 7.45
C GLU A 636 9.01 -53.76 8.47
N GLY A 637 8.31 -53.12 9.43
CA GLY A 637 8.89 -52.48 10.61
C GLY A 637 8.91 -50.94 10.65
N GLU A 638 8.28 -50.23 9.71
CA GLU A 638 8.11 -48.77 9.81
C GLU A 638 6.73 -48.38 10.38
N ALA A 639 6.73 -47.41 11.30
CA ALA A 639 5.53 -46.87 11.92
C ALA A 639 5.24 -45.45 11.41
N PHE A 640 3.99 -45.19 11.03
CA PHE A 640 3.52 -43.96 10.42
C PHE A 640 2.61 -43.20 11.38
N ALA A 641 2.87 -41.90 11.57
CA ALA A 641 2.08 -41.06 12.44
C ALA A 641 0.75 -40.66 11.78
N VAL A 642 -0.36 -40.98 12.42
CA VAL A 642 -1.73 -40.67 11.97
C VAL A 642 -2.48 -39.92 13.06
N ARG A 643 -3.19 -38.87 12.66
CA ARG A 643 -4.04 -38.07 13.52
C ARG A 643 -5.49 -38.57 13.46
N LEU A 644 -6.03 -38.94 14.60
CA LEU A 644 -7.43 -39.35 14.78
C LEU A 644 -8.23 -38.18 15.36
N ALA A 645 -9.35 -37.83 14.74
CA ALA A 645 -10.38 -37.00 15.34
C ALA A 645 -11.39 -37.89 16.06
N LEU A 646 -11.74 -37.51 17.28
CA LEU A 646 -12.70 -38.22 18.12
C LEU A 646 -13.82 -37.28 18.54
N ALA A 647 -15.06 -37.76 18.44
CA ALA A 647 -16.25 -37.13 18.97
C ALA A 647 -17.03 -38.13 19.83
N GLY A 648 -17.52 -37.70 20.98
CA GLY A 648 -18.14 -38.58 21.98
C GLY A 648 -19.04 -37.84 22.95
N GLU A 649 -19.77 -38.59 23.77
CA GLU A 649 -20.48 -38.08 24.95
C GLU A 649 -19.62 -38.31 26.20
N ASP A 650 -19.49 -37.28 27.03
CA ASP A 650 -18.66 -37.38 28.24
C ASP A 650 -19.25 -38.38 29.24
N ARG A 651 -18.40 -39.24 29.77
CA ARG A 651 -18.72 -40.12 30.89
C ARG A 651 -17.49 -40.41 31.73
N ARG A 652 -17.73 -40.77 32.99
CA ARG A 652 -16.67 -41.19 33.91
C ARG A 652 -15.84 -42.33 33.29
N GLY A 653 -14.53 -42.10 33.25
CA GLY A 653 -13.55 -43.08 32.76
C GLY A 653 -13.37 -43.12 31.24
N LEU A 654 -14.07 -42.30 30.45
CA LEU A 654 -14.01 -42.36 28.98
C LEU A 654 -12.58 -42.22 28.44
N TYR A 655 -11.79 -41.26 28.94
CA TYR A 655 -10.42 -41.05 28.49
C TYR A 655 -9.52 -42.27 28.74
N ALA A 656 -9.65 -42.90 29.91
CA ALA A 656 -8.89 -44.10 30.24
C ALA A 656 -9.27 -45.26 29.30
N ASP A 657 -10.56 -45.46 29.05
CA ASP A 657 -11.05 -46.51 28.15
C ASP A 657 -10.56 -46.31 26.71
N ILE A 658 -10.51 -45.06 26.21
CA ILE A 658 -9.99 -44.74 24.87
C ILE A 658 -8.48 -45.05 24.80
N MET A 659 -7.70 -44.56 25.76
CA MET A 659 -6.25 -44.80 25.77
C MET A 659 -5.92 -46.28 25.90
N GLN A 660 -6.69 -47.03 26.70
CA GLN A 660 -6.53 -48.46 26.85
C GLN A 660 -6.91 -49.22 25.57
N ALA A 661 -7.99 -48.83 24.89
CA ALA A 661 -8.41 -49.45 23.63
C ALA A 661 -7.35 -49.30 22.52
N ILE A 662 -6.68 -48.13 22.44
CA ILE A 662 -5.59 -47.89 21.49
C ILE A 662 -4.31 -48.64 21.90
N SER A 663 -3.98 -48.67 23.20
CA SER A 663 -2.78 -49.37 23.67
C SER A 663 -2.89 -50.90 23.49
N GLN A 664 -4.10 -51.47 23.65
CA GLN A 664 -4.35 -52.90 23.43
C GLN A 664 -4.15 -53.35 21.98
N THR A 665 -4.21 -52.42 21.01
CA THR A 665 -3.93 -52.72 19.60
C THR A 665 -2.43 -52.78 19.29
N GLY A 666 -1.54 -52.55 20.26
CA GLY A 666 -0.10 -52.52 20.06
C GLY A 666 0.39 -51.20 19.45
N THR A 667 -0.45 -50.17 19.49
CA THR A 667 -0.22 -48.86 18.86
C THR A 667 0.36 -47.89 19.87
N ASN A 668 1.43 -47.19 19.49
CA ASN A 668 2.01 -46.14 20.32
C ASN A 668 1.21 -44.83 20.19
N ILE A 669 1.00 -44.13 21.30
CA ILE A 669 0.28 -42.85 21.36
C ILE A 669 1.30 -41.74 21.58
N GLN A 670 1.50 -40.85 20.60
CA GLN A 670 2.46 -39.75 20.71
C GLN A 670 1.92 -38.58 21.54
N SER A 671 0.65 -38.23 21.30
CA SER A 671 -0.02 -37.13 22.02
C SER A 671 -1.54 -37.30 21.91
N ALA A 672 -2.27 -36.78 22.89
CA ALA A 672 -3.71 -36.79 22.92
C ALA A 672 -4.23 -35.49 23.53
N ASP A 673 -4.92 -34.69 22.71
CA ASP A 673 -5.56 -33.45 23.12
C ASP A 673 -7.07 -33.66 23.12
N ILE A 674 -7.67 -33.89 24.29
CA ILE A 674 -9.11 -34.17 24.42
C ILE A 674 -9.75 -33.11 25.32
N HIS A 675 -10.83 -32.51 24.83
CA HIS A 675 -11.56 -31.44 25.49
C HIS A 675 -13.03 -31.82 25.64
N THR A 676 -13.64 -31.46 26.77
CA THR A 676 -15.09 -31.52 26.95
C THR A 676 -15.69 -30.13 26.80
N LYS A 677 -16.75 -30.01 26.00
CA LYS A 677 -17.57 -28.80 25.92
C LYS A 677 -19.05 -29.20 25.89
N ASP A 678 -19.84 -28.63 26.80
CA ASP A 678 -21.29 -28.84 26.88
C ASP A 678 -21.72 -30.32 26.94
N GLY A 679 -20.94 -31.16 27.64
CA GLY A 679 -21.19 -32.61 27.78
C GLY A 679 -20.77 -33.45 26.57
N THR A 680 -20.27 -32.83 25.50
CA THR A 680 -19.69 -33.50 24.33
C THR A 680 -18.17 -33.45 24.40
N VAL A 681 -17.54 -34.59 24.13
CA VAL A 681 -16.09 -34.77 24.09
C VAL A 681 -15.63 -34.65 22.65
N PHE A 682 -14.66 -33.77 22.41
CA PHE A 682 -13.97 -33.65 21.15
C PHE A 682 -12.47 -33.71 21.38
N GLY A 683 -11.77 -34.50 20.59
CA GLY A 683 -10.34 -34.68 20.79
C GLY A 683 -9.59 -35.03 19.53
N THR A 684 -8.29 -34.82 19.59
CA THR A 684 -7.34 -35.23 18.56
C THR A 684 -6.28 -36.12 19.20
N ILE A 685 -6.08 -37.31 18.65
CA ILE A 685 -5.10 -38.29 19.16
C ILE A 685 -4.10 -38.60 18.04
N PHE A 686 -2.81 -38.48 18.32
CA PHE A 686 -1.74 -38.86 17.40
C PHE A 686 -1.23 -40.27 17.76
N VAL A 687 -1.34 -41.17 16.79
CA VAL A 687 -0.97 -42.58 16.94
C VAL A 687 0.02 -43.00 15.86
N GLU A 688 0.89 -43.96 16.19
CA GLU A 688 1.82 -44.57 15.23
C GLU A 688 1.29 -45.93 14.77
N VAL A 689 1.03 -46.08 13.47
CA VAL A 689 0.45 -47.28 12.85
C VAL A 689 1.35 -47.79 11.73
N ASP A 690 1.47 -49.11 11.60
CA ASP A 690 2.39 -49.70 10.60
C ASP A 690 1.80 -49.71 9.19
N ASN A 691 0.48 -49.89 9.08
CA ASN A 691 -0.23 -50.01 7.80
C ASN A 691 -1.73 -49.72 7.94
N LEU A 692 -2.42 -49.62 6.80
CA LEU A 692 -3.86 -49.38 6.75
C LEU A 692 -4.68 -50.45 7.51
N PRO A 693 -4.38 -51.77 7.44
CA PRO A 693 -5.03 -52.78 8.29
C PRO A 693 -4.88 -52.52 9.80
N HIS A 694 -3.69 -52.11 10.27
CA HIS A 694 -3.44 -51.77 11.67
C HIS A 694 -4.27 -50.54 12.06
N LEU A 695 -4.27 -49.47 11.26
CA LEU A 695 -5.13 -48.30 11.49
C LEU A 695 -6.61 -48.69 11.59
N GLY A 696 -7.07 -49.57 10.71
CA GLY A 696 -8.44 -50.10 10.76
C GLY A 696 -8.77 -50.85 12.05
N LYS A 697 -7.81 -51.56 12.65
CA LYS A 697 -7.96 -52.19 13.97
C LYS A 697 -8.10 -51.15 15.08
N VAL A 698 -7.26 -50.10 15.06
CA VAL A 698 -7.29 -48.99 16.03
C VAL A 698 -8.65 -48.29 15.99
N LEU A 699 -9.12 -47.88 14.81
CA LEU A 699 -10.41 -47.22 14.63
C LEU A 699 -11.57 -48.09 15.15
N LYS A 700 -11.55 -49.39 14.84
CA LYS A 700 -12.57 -50.34 15.34
C LYS A 700 -12.52 -50.51 16.86
N ALA A 701 -11.34 -50.51 17.48
CA ALA A 701 -11.20 -50.62 18.93
C ALA A 701 -11.77 -49.38 19.62
N VAL A 702 -11.47 -48.19 19.11
CA VAL A 702 -11.96 -46.91 19.65
C VAL A 702 -13.48 -46.77 19.46
N ARG A 703 -14.03 -47.16 18.30
CA ARG A 703 -15.51 -47.15 18.07
C ARG A 703 -16.30 -48.05 19.01
N LYS A 704 -15.67 -49.11 19.55
CA LYS A 704 -16.34 -50.03 20.49
C LYS A 704 -16.42 -49.47 21.90
N VAL A 705 -15.66 -48.43 22.22
CA VAL A 705 -15.71 -47.77 23.54
C VAL A 705 -17.06 -47.08 23.67
N LYS A 706 -17.86 -47.49 24.65
CA LYS A 706 -19.14 -46.84 24.95
C LYS A 706 -18.90 -45.35 25.19
N GLY A 707 -19.70 -44.47 24.60
CA GLY A 707 -19.52 -43.02 24.70
C GLY A 707 -18.70 -42.38 23.58
N VAL A 708 -18.07 -43.16 22.69
CA VAL A 708 -17.52 -42.62 21.43
C VAL A 708 -18.62 -42.65 20.38
N THR A 709 -18.97 -41.49 19.83
CA THR A 709 -20.00 -41.33 18.79
C THR A 709 -19.37 -41.48 17.41
N ASP A 710 -18.21 -40.87 17.21
CA ASP A 710 -17.45 -40.96 15.97
C ASP A 710 -15.94 -40.94 16.22
N VAL A 711 -15.22 -41.66 15.35
CA VAL A 711 -13.78 -41.59 15.26
C VAL A 711 -13.36 -41.80 13.82
N GLU A 712 -12.64 -40.82 13.32
CA GLU A 712 -12.18 -40.76 11.95
C GLU A 712 -10.73 -40.28 11.89
N ARG A 713 -10.08 -40.52 10.76
CA ARG A 713 -8.76 -39.96 10.48
C ARG A 713 -8.96 -38.51 10.06
N ARG A 714 -8.34 -37.57 10.79
CA ARG A 714 -8.52 -36.14 10.52
C ARG A 714 -7.67 -35.72 9.33
N GLU A 715 -8.32 -35.30 8.26
CA GLU A 715 -7.67 -34.54 7.18
C GLU A 715 -7.50 -33.10 7.66
N ALA A 716 -6.33 -32.49 7.46
CA ALA A 716 -6.11 -31.12 7.92
C ALA A 716 -7.17 -30.18 7.31
N PRO A 717 -7.80 -29.28 8.09
CA PRO A 717 -8.70 -28.30 7.51
C PRO A 717 -7.94 -27.46 6.49
N SER A 718 -8.55 -27.24 5.32
CA SER A 718 -8.07 -26.27 4.34
C SER A 718 -7.89 -24.92 5.03
N PRO A 719 -6.77 -24.21 4.81
CA PRO A 719 -6.66 -22.83 5.26
C PRO A 719 -7.73 -22.01 4.53
N ASN A 720 -8.73 -21.54 5.27
CA ASN A 720 -9.66 -20.50 4.82
C ASN A 720 -8.97 -19.14 4.87
#